data_AF-A0A9E0TTZ4-F1
#
_entry.id   AF-A0A9E0TTZ4-F1
#
_cell.length_a   1.000
_cell.length_b   1.000
_cell.length_c   1.000
_cell.angle_alpha   90.00
_cell.angle_beta   90.00
_cell.angle_gamma   90.00
#
_symmetry.space_group_name_H-M   'P 1'
#
loop_
_entity.id
_entity.type
_entity.pdbx_description
1 polymer ?
#
loop_
_entity_poly.entity_id
_entity_poly.type
_entity_poly.pdbx_seq_one_letter_code
_entity_poly.pdbx_strand_id
1 'polypeptide(L)'
;MEKDKLTILDQKLRELIDRFPRLLDSSLYKERDRLVSYFDHDFLQKRSIEHLLRLLSSQYLKKKKLLSVVSLSSKTSAIELRILPTKLEFPFGSKWVIGILVQIALNSRYELFDQEQLLKAVQKFIPNLRIVKGSVYAFQGPVDSIKTLYAEFEKTGNQLFTLAEIKTLKTLLEEELFLRVERLVPAVFMIRNQEEVLRNILTLSQEIESADDFPQVMISFETQTAEEFVFNVLCVRPEKYDLIAIDNLLKYRSSFVEWQLERKQLVKYLDQHQPIYAYIFRVHLNTHPSIVRNDGSLNFFAARKKIGNFLKETIGEFRDFNGGILIKQEETLHSLKNALPDVAPELIENVFYSITPIEMQAILPLYILKNLFQLFIQVSELPLSDAAQYVLKSFSKDHHFLVMIRVPNGAFYELAKDHLLSFDLPEVKQASVSLTLKDSYLVGYLLETDNIKLQNRFFESLEKLLLYWKEEVSKQQVLRLGLDNPITSLDPRIGGDGVSALFLKLLFEGLMRKGPHGNLEKCIAEHIDISPDQKTYYFRLRPTVWSDGSPLTSYDFEYAWKKILSPRFNTAFAYLFYLIKNAELAKKGVVSMNQVGIQALSDSLLKVELESPSANFLEYLAHPLFSPVSRHIDINEPNWPSEDGQRYVCNGAFKIEKNHKDSSYTLIKNPYYWDKEHIYLDRILITTSYHSQTYDMFSQNKIHLIGTPMVTWDNNFKLGANDETLIHVDDGLYWCVCNTKYPYLKNNKIRQALALAINRLELLDTIEYPKNPAYSPLPSSQSQIPHSSLFQTEDEKALFRQGLEESGFSLSEMPPITIAFTQRTIFGKATAEFLSSQWKQKLGLSSTLQGCDYKTIFTKLTTGDFQIALIRWQPWVNDPFYTLNFFANDEEPMNFSKWSHPDLQNLLQKAQLETNEQLRKQLLFQIEEMLLREMPIIPLFETCLQYMKKKSLQLTLNHTLIDFKWARFV
;
A
#
# COMPACT_ATOMS: atom_id res chain seq x y z
N MET A 1 -12.44 5.56 -45.01
CA MET A 1 -11.96 6.64 -44.11
C MET A 1 -12.02 6.25 -42.63
N GLU A 2 -13.19 5.96 -42.04
CA GLU A 2 -13.28 5.60 -40.60
C GLU A 2 -12.54 4.29 -40.25
N LYS A 3 -12.84 3.22 -40.99
CA LYS A 3 -12.14 1.93 -40.86
C LYS A 3 -10.63 2.06 -41.03
N ASP A 4 -10.19 2.90 -41.97
CA ASP A 4 -8.75 3.12 -42.22
C ASP A 4 -8.08 3.86 -41.05
N LYS A 5 -8.74 4.87 -40.47
CA LYS A 5 -8.18 5.67 -39.37
C LYS A 5 -8.09 4.88 -38.05
N LEU A 6 -9.09 4.05 -37.75
CA LEU A 6 -9.06 3.14 -36.60
C LEU A 6 -7.99 2.06 -36.76
N THR A 7 -7.81 1.52 -37.97
CA THR A 7 -6.76 0.55 -38.26
C THR A 7 -5.37 1.15 -38.06
N ILE A 8 -5.14 2.39 -38.51
CA ILE A 8 -3.87 3.11 -38.29
C ILE A 8 -3.68 3.43 -36.79
N LEU A 9 -4.75 3.79 -36.08
CA LEU A 9 -4.68 4.02 -34.64
C LEU A 9 -4.26 2.75 -33.88
N ASP A 10 -4.82 1.58 -34.24
CA ASP A 10 -4.46 0.30 -33.62
C ASP A 10 -3.02 -0.11 -33.87
N GLN A 11 -2.54 0.09 -35.10
CA GLN A 11 -1.15 -0.13 -35.45
C GLN A 11 -0.23 0.74 -34.60
N LYS A 12 -0.53 2.05 -34.50
CA LYS A 12 0.28 2.96 -33.69
C LYS A 12 0.19 2.67 -32.18
N LEU A 13 -0.94 2.19 -31.68
CA LEU A 13 -1.06 1.73 -30.30
C LEU A 13 -0.18 0.50 -30.05
N ARG A 14 -0.11 -0.44 -31.00
CA ARG A 14 0.78 -1.60 -30.91
C ARG A 14 2.24 -1.15 -30.82
N GLU A 15 2.67 -0.27 -31.74
CA GLU A 15 4.02 0.30 -31.74
C GLU A 15 4.35 1.02 -30.41
N LEU A 16 3.37 1.71 -29.82
CA LEU A 16 3.52 2.41 -28.55
C LEU A 16 3.67 1.45 -27.36
N ILE A 17 2.90 0.35 -27.35
CA ILE A 17 3.00 -0.72 -26.34
C ILE A 17 4.36 -1.41 -26.45
N ASP A 18 4.78 -1.76 -27.66
CA ASP A 18 6.08 -2.42 -27.92
C ASP A 18 7.26 -1.52 -27.54
N ARG A 19 7.12 -0.20 -27.74
CA ARG A 19 8.15 0.78 -27.37
C ARG A 19 8.21 1.06 -25.87
N PHE A 20 7.09 0.97 -25.15
CA PHE A 20 7.00 1.28 -23.72
C PHE A 20 6.29 0.17 -22.90
N PRO A 21 6.76 -1.08 -22.94
CA PRO A 21 6.05 -2.25 -22.39
C PRO A 21 5.98 -2.25 -20.85
N ARG A 22 6.80 -1.44 -20.18
CA ARG A 22 6.72 -1.25 -18.72
C ARG A 22 5.61 -0.28 -18.30
N LEU A 23 5.21 0.64 -19.20
CA LEU A 23 4.25 1.69 -18.92
C LEU A 23 2.87 1.37 -19.48
N LEU A 24 2.82 0.83 -20.70
CA LEU A 24 1.62 0.50 -21.45
C LEU A 24 1.52 -1.00 -21.67
N ASP A 25 0.30 -1.53 -21.66
CA ASP A 25 0.00 -2.93 -21.94
C ASP A 25 -1.27 -3.05 -22.78
N SER A 26 -1.68 -4.29 -23.08
CA SER A 26 -2.84 -4.59 -23.92
C SER A 26 -4.16 -4.02 -23.38
N SER A 27 -4.24 -3.62 -22.11
CA SER A 27 -5.42 -2.97 -21.54
C SER A 27 -5.69 -1.59 -22.16
N LEU A 28 -4.69 -0.99 -22.81
CA LEU A 28 -4.85 0.24 -23.60
C LEU A 28 -5.86 0.08 -24.75
N TYR A 29 -5.98 -1.13 -25.33
CA TYR A 29 -7.00 -1.42 -26.34
C TYR A 29 -8.42 -1.37 -25.77
N LYS A 30 -8.62 -1.74 -24.50
CA LYS A 30 -9.92 -1.59 -23.84
C LYS A 30 -10.32 -0.14 -23.66
N GLU A 31 -9.36 0.74 -23.34
CA GLU A 31 -9.60 2.19 -23.26
C GLU A 31 -9.87 2.79 -24.66
N ARG A 32 -9.19 2.28 -25.70
CA ARG A 32 -9.48 2.62 -27.10
C ARG A 32 -10.90 2.23 -27.48
N ASP A 33 -11.33 1.00 -27.21
CA ASP A 33 -12.67 0.54 -27.57
C ASP A 33 -13.76 1.33 -26.83
N ARG A 34 -13.53 1.67 -25.56
CA ARG A 34 -14.42 2.55 -24.78
C ARG A 34 -14.54 3.93 -25.40
N LEU A 35 -13.40 4.57 -25.72
CA LEU A 35 -13.39 5.90 -26.31
C LEU A 35 -14.09 5.91 -27.68
N VAL A 36 -13.81 4.91 -28.51
CA VAL A 36 -14.43 4.75 -29.85
C VAL A 36 -15.93 4.46 -29.73
N SER A 37 -16.38 3.71 -28.72
CA SER A 37 -17.81 3.46 -28.50
C SER A 37 -18.59 4.69 -28.02
N TYR A 38 -17.91 5.65 -27.39
CA TYR A 38 -18.54 6.81 -26.77
C TYR A 38 -18.64 8.01 -27.73
N PHE A 39 -17.65 8.18 -28.60
CA PHE A 39 -17.59 9.29 -29.53
C PHE A 39 -18.18 8.94 -30.90
N ASP A 40 -18.91 9.89 -31.47
CA ASP A 40 -19.43 9.75 -32.82
C ASP A 40 -18.33 9.81 -33.90
N HIS A 41 -18.70 9.41 -35.10
CA HIS A 41 -17.82 9.41 -36.26
C HIS A 41 -17.24 10.80 -36.56
N ASP A 42 -18.00 11.87 -36.30
CA ASP A 42 -17.60 13.26 -36.53
C ASP A 42 -16.46 13.68 -35.59
N PHE A 43 -16.51 13.25 -34.33
CA PHE A 43 -15.43 13.46 -33.37
C PHE A 43 -14.12 12.83 -33.88
N LEU A 44 -14.16 11.54 -34.22
CA LEU A 44 -12.97 10.79 -34.66
C LEU A 44 -12.38 11.33 -35.96
N GLN A 45 -13.20 11.80 -36.90
CA GLN A 45 -12.72 12.37 -38.16
C GLN A 45 -11.97 13.69 -38.00
N LYS A 46 -12.49 14.60 -37.16
CA LYS A 46 -11.97 15.97 -37.02
C LYS A 46 -10.65 16.08 -36.23
N ARG A 47 -10.21 15.04 -35.51
CA ARG A 47 -8.98 15.04 -34.70
C ARG A 47 -7.85 14.24 -35.36
N SER A 48 -6.60 14.66 -35.18
CA SER A 48 -5.45 13.89 -35.70
C SER A 48 -5.25 12.57 -34.94
N ILE A 49 -4.64 11.58 -35.61
CA ILE A 49 -4.28 10.30 -34.97
C ILE A 49 -3.35 10.52 -33.78
N GLU A 50 -2.45 11.49 -33.88
CA GLU A 50 -1.51 11.84 -32.80
C GLU A 50 -2.22 12.38 -31.56
N HIS A 51 -3.28 13.18 -31.73
CA HIS A 51 -4.11 13.64 -30.62
C HIS A 51 -4.85 12.48 -29.95
N LEU A 52 -5.46 11.60 -30.74
CA LEU A 52 -6.14 10.41 -30.22
C LEU A 52 -5.18 9.50 -29.45
N LEU A 53 -3.96 9.29 -29.95
CA LEU A 53 -2.90 8.57 -29.24
C LEU A 53 -2.51 9.25 -27.94
N ARG A 54 -2.33 10.58 -27.94
CA ARG A 54 -2.01 11.36 -26.74
C ARG A 54 -3.12 11.30 -25.70
N LEU A 55 -4.38 11.35 -26.13
CA LEU A 55 -5.54 11.22 -25.27
C LEU A 55 -5.60 9.83 -24.62
N LEU A 56 -5.53 8.77 -25.42
CA LEU A 56 -5.58 7.38 -24.94
C LEU A 56 -4.41 7.04 -24.01
N SER A 57 -3.19 7.41 -24.39
CA SER A 57 -2.01 7.18 -23.54
C SER A 57 -2.06 8.01 -22.26
N SER A 58 -2.53 9.26 -22.32
CA SER A 58 -2.70 10.09 -21.11
C SER A 58 -3.77 9.51 -20.20
N GLN A 59 -4.93 9.12 -20.75
CA GLN A 59 -6.02 8.47 -20.00
C GLN A 59 -5.53 7.20 -19.31
N TYR A 60 -4.77 6.36 -20.01
CA TYR A 60 -4.24 5.12 -19.45
C TYR A 60 -3.21 5.37 -18.34
N LEU A 61 -2.20 6.20 -18.62
CA LEU A 61 -1.10 6.44 -17.67
C LEU A 61 -1.58 7.19 -16.43
N LYS A 62 -2.44 8.19 -16.61
CA LYS A 62 -3.02 8.95 -15.50
C LYS A 62 -3.98 8.09 -14.69
N LYS A 63 -4.78 7.22 -15.32
CA LYS A 63 -5.66 6.28 -14.60
C LYS A 63 -4.84 5.29 -13.78
N LYS A 64 -3.77 4.75 -14.36
CA LYS A 64 -2.85 3.83 -13.67
C LYS A 64 -2.16 4.51 -12.49
N LYS A 65 -1.70 5.76 -12.66
CA LYS A 65 -1.14 6.58 -11.57
C LYS A 65 -2.18 6.87 -10.48
N LEU A 66 -3.38 7.26 -10.86
CA LEU A 66 -4.45 7.56 -9.91
C LEU A 66 -4.93 6.30 -9.19
N LEU A 67 -5.09 5.17 -9.89
CA LEU A 67 -5.37 3.86 -9.28
C LEU A 67 -4.28 3.46 -8.30
N SER A 68 -3.00 3.71 -8.60
CA SER A 68 -1.95 3.50 -7.60
C SER A 68 -2.21 4.36 -6.36
N VAL A 69 -2.45 5.67 -6.48
CA VAL A 69 -2.74 6.53 -5.32
C VAL A 69 -3.98 6.08 -4.53
N VAL A 70 -5.07 5.73 -5.19
CA VAL A 70 -6.34 5.33 -4.55
C VAL A 70 -6.26 3.95 -3.91
N SER A 71 -5.61 2.99 -4.56
CA SER A 71 -5.36 1.66 -3.99
C SER A 71 -4.48 1.71 -2.75
N LEU A 72 -3.76 2.82 -2.54
CA LEU A 72 -2.87 3.05 -1.41
C LEU A 72 -3.53 3.81 -0.28
N SER A 73 -4.66 4.51 -0.45
CA SER A 73 -5.25 5.36 0.60
C SER A 73 -6.77 5.25 0.61
N SER A 74 -7.35 4.81 1.73
CA SER A 74 -8.82 4.67 1.86
C SER A 74 -9.58 6.00 2.06
N LYS A 75 -8.89 7.16 2.10
CA LYS A 75 -9.49 8.46 2.51
C LYS A 75 -8.87 9.73 1.90
N THR A 76 -8.23 9.71 0.73
CA THR A 76 -7.78 10.95 0.07
C THR A 76 -8.29 11.07 -1.36
N SER A 77 -9.09 12.11 -1.63
CA SER A 77 -9.48 12.47 -2.99
C SER A 77 -8.21 12.84 -3.75
N ALA A 78 -7.99 12.25 -4.90
CA ALA A 78 -6.84 12.52 -5.76
C ALA A 78 -7.34 12.89 -7.17
N ILE A 79 -6.69 13.86 -7.82
CA ILE A 79 -7.02 14.32 -9.17
C ILE A 79 -5.76 14.21 -10.02
N GLU A 80 -5.91 13.69 -11.23
CA GLU A 80 -4.90 13.75 -12.27
C GLU A 80 -5.42 14.53 -13.47
N LEU A 81 -4.71 15.61 -13.82
CA LEU A 81 -5.04 16.49 -14.92
C LEU A 81 -4.07 16.30 -16.10
N ARG A 82 -4.60 16.40 -17.32
CA ARG A 82 -3.80 16.59 -18.53
C ARG A 82 -4.46 17.58 -19.48
N ILE A 83 -3.70 18.59 -19.87
CA ILE A 83 -4.09 19.57 -20.90
C ILE A 83 -3.48 19.16 -22.25
N LEU A 84 -4.32 19.04 -23.27
CA LEU A 84 -4.01 18.55 -24.61
C LEU A 84 -4.43 19.59 -25.66
N PRO A 85 -3.54 20.53 -26.03
CA PRO A 85 -3.80 21.44 -27.14
C PRO A 85 -3.95 20.65 -28.44
N THR A 86 -5.01 20.92 -29.19
CA THR A 86 -5.29 20.22 -30.45
C THR A 86 -5.95 21.14 -31.46
N LYS A 87 -5.96 20.68 -32.71
CA LYS A 87 -6.48 21.39 -33.87
C LYS A 87 -7.55 20.53 -34.52
N LEU A 88 -8.76 21.07 -34.62
CA LEU A 88 -9.89 20.45 -35.28
C LEU A 88 -9.83 20.78 -36.77
N GLU A 89 -9.88 19.76 -37.61
CA GLU A 89 -9.85 19.90 -39.07
C GLU A 89 -11.28 19.84 -39.62
N PHE A 90 -11.68 20.86 -40.39
CA PHE A 90 -12.94 20.96 -41.09
C PHE A 90 -12.68 21.00 -42.61
N PRO A 91 -13.68 20.70 -43.46
CA PRO A 91 -13.49 20.67 -44.92
C PRO A 91 -12.92 21.97 -45.54
N PHE A 92 -13.13 23.12 -44.89
CA PHE A 92 -12.74 24.45 -45.39
C PHE A 92 -11.91 25.26 -44.38
N GLY A 93 -11.29 24.62 -43.38
CA GLY A 93 -10.46 25.33 -42.40
C GLY A 93 -10.18 24.51 -41.15
N SER A 94 -9.50 25.13 -40.19
CA SER A 94 -9.09 24.45 -38.97
C SER A 94 -9.22 25.35 -37.75
N LYS A 95 -9.54 24.79 -36.59
CA LYS A 95 -9.78 25.53 -35.35
C LYS A 95 -8.96 24.97 -34.19
N TRP A 96 -8.28 25.85 -33.46
CA TRP A 96 -7.57 25.46 -32.24
C TRP A 96 -8.50 25.33 -31.06
N VAL A 97 -8.35 24.24 -30.31
CA VAL A 97 -9.09 23.95 -29.10
C VAL A 97 -8.15 23.38 -28.04
N ILE A 98 -8.56 23.44 -26.78
CA ILE A 98 -7.84 22.79 -25.69
C ILE A 98 -8.68 21.65 -25.16
N GLY A 99 -8.17 20.42 -25.30
CA GLY A 99 -8.70 19.26 -24.60
C GLY A 99 -8.21 19.24 -23.16
N ILE A 100 -9.11 19.02 -22.22
CA ILE A 100 -8.78 18.84 -20.80
C ILE A 100 -9.27 17.46 -20.39
N LEU A 101 -8.33 16.60 -20.00
CA LEU A 101 -8.58 15.30 -19.40
C LEU A 101 -8.41 15.44 -17.89
N VAL A 102 -9.43 15.08 -17.15
CA VAL A 102 -9.46 15.01 -15.69
C VAL A 102 -9.81 13.59 -15.29
N GLN A 103 -9.05 13.04 -14.35
CA GLN A 103 -9.39 11.79 -13.68
C GLN A 103 -9.40 12.05 -12.20
N ILE A 104 -10.51 11.72 -11.55
CA ILE A 104 -10.71 12.00 -10.14
C ILE A 104 -11.09 10.73 -9.39
N ALA A 105 -10.46 10.54 -8.24
CA ALA A 105 -10.81 9.52 -7.27
C ALA A 105 -11.84 10.07 -6.29
N LEU A 106 -13.04 9.49 -6.32
CA LEU A 106 -14.14 9.86 -5.46
C LEU A 106 -14.10 8.97 -4.21
N ASN A 107 -14.06 9.58 -3.02
CA ASN A 107 -13.92 8.89 -1.73
C ASN A 107 -15.21 8.22 -1.26
N SER A 108 -16.33 8.60 -1.85
CA SER A 108 -17.61 7.98 -1.57
C SER A 108 -18.47 7.94 -2.83
N ARG A 109 -19.44 7.02 -2.84
CA ARG A 109 -20.53 7.03 -3.83
C ARG A 109 -21.39 8.30 -3.80
N TYR A 110 -21.15 9.16 -2.82
CA TYR A 110 -21.81 10.43 -2.62
C TYR A 110 -20.91 11.61 -3.01
N GLU A 111 -19.95 11.44 -3.91
CA GLU A 111 -19.20 12.56 -4.49
C GLU A 111 -19.47 12.61 -6.01
N LEU A 112 -19.73 13.80 -6.56
CA LEU A 112 -20.10 14.04 -7.95
C LEU A 112 -19.16 15.07 -8.59
N PHE A 113 -18.74 14.77 -9.82
CA PHE A 113 -17.92 15.65 -10.63
C PHE A 113 -18.21 15.42 -12.13
N ASP A 114 -18.65 16.41 -12.89
CA ASP A 114 -19.10 16.24 -14.29
C ASP A 114 -18.63 17.36 -15.26
N GLN A 115 -19.16 17.35 -16.49
CA GLN A 115 -18.79 18.31 -17.54
C GLN A 115 -19.12 19.78 -17.19
N GLU A 116 -20.18 20.04 -16.44
CA GLU A 116 -20.54 21.40 -16.05
C GLU A 116 -19.57 21.92 -15.00
N GLN A 117 -19.16 21.07 -14.06
CA GLN A 117 -18.13 21.42 -13.08
C GLN A 117 -16.78 21.72 -13.73
N LEU A 118 -16.40 20.89 -14.70
CA LEU A 118 -15.20 21.14 -15.49
C LEU A 118 -15.30 22.47 -16.26
N LEU A 119 -16.44 22.79 -16.87
CA LEU A 119 -16.63 24.06 -17.56
C LEU A 119 -16.51 25.26 -16.61
N LYS A 120 -17.18 25.22 -15.46
CA LYS A 120 -17.14 26.29 -14.46
C LYS A 120 -15.72 26.50 -13.92
N ALA A 121 -15.00 25.41 -13.62
CA ALA A 121 -13.61 25.47 -13.15
C ALA A 121 -12.69 26.14 -14.17
N VAL A 122 -12.85 25.83 -15.46
CA VAL A 122 -12.01 26.41 -16.52
C VAL A 122 -12.42 27.87 -16.81
N GLN A 123 -13.72 28.19 -16.77
CA GLN A 123 -14.23 29.54 -16.98
C GLN A 123 -13.79 30.54 -15.90
N LYS A 124 -13.47 30.08 -14.69
CA LYS A 124 -12.87 30.92 -13.63
C LYS A 124 -11.55 31.56 -14.08
N PHE A 125 -10.74 30.83 -14.86
CA PHE A 125 -9.44 31.30 -15.33
C PHE A 125 -9.50 31.95 -16.72
N ILE A 126 -10.42 31.50 -17.57
CA ILE A 126 -10.59 32.00 -18.93
C ILE A 126 -12.09 32.28 -19.17
N PRO A 127 -12.54 33.52 -18.93
CA PRO A 127 -13.92 33.90 -19.15
C PRO A 127 -14.35 33.69 -20.62
N ASN A 128 -15.63 33.38 -20.85
CA ASN A 128 -16.25 33.21 -22.18
C ASN A 128 -15.81 31.96 -23.00
N LEU A 129 -15.37 30.90 -22.33
CA LEU A 129 -15.16 29.59 -22.97
C LEU A 129 -16.46 28.82 -23.17
N ARG A 130 -16.49 28.01 -24.23
CA ARG A 130 -17.57 27.04 -24.51
C ARG A 130 -16.98 25.65 -24.76
N ILE A 131 -17.71 24.61 -24.37
CA ILE A 131 -17.38 23.23 -24.74
C ILE A 131 -17.66 23.03 -26.23
N VAL A 132 -16.73 22.39 -26.93
CA VAL A 132 -16.92 21.98 -28.33
C VAL A 132 -17.99 20.88 -28.37
N LYS A 133 -19.04 21.08 -29.15
CA LYS A 133 -20.15 20.12 -29.28
C LYS A 133 -19.62 18.73 -29.67
N GLY A 134 -20.07 17.69 -28.96
CA GLY A 134 -19.67 16.30 -29.19
C GLY A 134 -18.26 15.93 -28.72
N SER A 135 -17.57 16.80 -27.96
CA SER A 135 -16.20 16.55 -27.48
C SER A 135 -16.10 16.00 -26.06
N VAL A 136 -17.23 15.81 -25.38
CA VAL A 136 -17.25 15.37 -23.98
C VAL A 136 -17.25 13.86 -23.88
N TYR A 137 -16.38 13.31 -23.05
CA TYR A 137 -16.33 11.91 -22.65
C TYR A 137 -16.33 11.82 -21.13
N ALA A 138 -17.31 11.15 -20.56
CA ALA A 138 -17.40 10.90 -19.12
C ALA A 138 -17.55 9.39 -18.91
N PHE A 139 -16.69 8.80 -18.08
CA PHE A 139 -16.74 7.37 -17.80
C PHE A 139 -16.35 7.08 -16.34
N GLN A 140 -17.15 6.25 -15.67
CA GLN A 140 -16.85 5.69 -14.36
C GLN A 140 -17.12 4.18 -14.42
N GLY A 141 -16.12 3.38 -14.01
CA GLY A 141 -16.27 1.93 -14.04
C GLY A 141 -17.13 1.42 -12.86
N PRO A 142 -17.83 0.28 -13.00
CA PRO A 142 -18.72 -0.26 -11.95
C PRO A 142 -18.00 -0.68 -10.65
N VAL A 143 -16.68 -0.85 -10.69
CA VAL A 143 -15.83 -1.23 -9.54
C VAL A 143 -14.75 -0.16 -9.26
N ASP A 144 -14.60 0.82 -10.15
CA ASP A 144 -13.58 1.86 -10.06
C ASP A 144 -14.16 3.08 -9.34
N SER A 145 -13.57 3.48 -8.21
CA SER A 145 -13.84 4.78 -7.57
C SER A 145 -13.30 5.98 -8.37
N ILE A 146 -12.82 5.75 -9.59
CA ILE A 146 -12.24 6.78 -10.47
C ILE A 146 -13.21 7.16 -11.58
N LYS A 147 -13.54 8.44 -11.63
CA LYS A 147 -14.28 9.06 -12.73
C LYS A 147 -13.30 9.72 -13.69
N THR A 148 -13.39 9.37 -14.98
CA THR A 148 -12.63 9.99 -16.07
C THR A 148 -13.55 10.94 -16.83
N LEU A 149 -13.10 12.16 -17.04
CA LEU A 149 -13.80 13.19 -17.78
C LEU A 149 -12.84 13.85 -18.79
N TYR A 150 -13.26 13.98 -20.04
CA TYR A 150 -12.55 14.71 -21.07
C TYR A 150 -13.51 15.67 -21.75
N ALA A 151 -13.08 16.91 -21.98
CA ALA A 151 -13.84 17.88 -22.77
C ALA A 151 -12.89 18.81 -23.54
N GLU A 152 -13.29 19.23 -24.74
CA GLU A 152 -12.55 20.24 -25.50
C GLU A 152 -13.22 21.61 -25.37
N PHE A 153 -12.40 22.64 -25.20
CA PHE A 153 -12.84 24.02 -25.00
C PHE A 153 -12.38 24.92 -26.15
N GLU A 154 -13.27 25.83 -26.53
CA GLU A 154 -13.03 26.87 -27.53
C GLU A 154 -13.42 28.25 -27.00
N LYS A 155 -12.64 29.27 -27.39
CA LYS A 155 -13.00 30.66 -27.13
C LYS A 155 -14.02 31.16 -28.13
N THR A 156 -14.95 32.00 -27.68
CA THR A 156 -15.85 32.75 -28.57
C THR A 156 -15.04 33.59 -29.56
N GLY A 157 -15.42 33.58 -30.85
CA GLY A 157 -14.76 34.39 -31.88
C GLY A 157 -13.47 33.79 -32.46
N ASN A 158 -13.23 32.49 -32.33
CA ASN A 158 -12.09 31.78 -32.94
C ASN A 158 -10.71 32.25 -32.43
N GLN A 159 -10.65 32.82 -31.23
CA GLN A 159 -9.41 33.30 -30.61
C GLN A 159 -8.51 32.15 -30.17
N LEU A 160 -7.20 32.35 -30.27
CA LEU A 160 -6.19 31.40 -29.79
C LEU A 160 -6.04 31.48 -28.26
N PHE A 161 -5.61 30.36 -27.67
CA PHE A 161 -5.19 30.30 -26.28
C PHE A 161 -3.74 30.78 -26.16
N THR A 162 -3.49 31.68 -25.22
CA THR A 162 -2.15 32.19 -24.92
C THR A 162 -1.36 31.21 -24.06
N LEU A 163 -0.04 31.28 -24.13
CA LEU A 163 0.84 30.46 -23.28
C LEU A 163 0.64 30.74 -21.79
N ALA A 164 0.31 32.00 -21.43
CA ALA A 164 0.01 32.40 -20.06
C ALA A 164 -1.24 31.69 -19.54
N GLU A 165 -2.33 31.69 -20.31
CA GLU A 165 -3.57 30.98 -19.95
C GLU A 165 -3.36 29.47 -19.79
N ILE A 166 -2.61 28.85 -20.71
CA ILE A 166 -2.27 27.42 -20.61
C ILE A 166 -1.44 27.15 -19.36
N LYS A 167 -0.50 28.03 -19.01
CA LYS A 167 0.32 27.90 -17.80
C LYS A 167 -0.53 28.05 -16.54
N THR A 168 -1.44 29.02 -16.51
CA THR A 168 -2.39 29.21 -15.39
C THR A 168 -3.24 27.97 -15.17
N LEU A 169 -3.83 27.41 -16.24
CA LEU A 169 -4.60 26.17 -16.14
C LEU A 169 -3.75 24.99 -15.66
N LYS A 170 -2.48 24.87 -16.07
CA LYS A 170 -1.60 23.79 -15.59
C LYS A 170 -1.27 23.89 -14.10
N THR A 171 -1.22 25.10 -13.55
CA THR A 171 -0.79 25.32 -12.16
C THR A 171 -1.96 25.32 -11.19
N LEU A 172 -3.09 25.93 -11.55
CA LEU A 172 -4.17 26.26 -10.60
C LEU A 172 -5.47 25.49 -10.84
N LEU A 173 -5.64 24.84 -12.00
CA LEU A 173 -6.90 24.16 -12.31
C LEU A 173 -7.13 22.96 -11.40
N GLU A 174 -6.07 22.23 -11.01
CA GLU A 174 -6.20 21.07 -10.12
C GLU A 174 -6.85 21.44 -8.78
N GLU A 175 -6.38 22.50 -8.12
CA GLU A 175 -6.95 23.01 -6.87
C GLU A 175 -8.41 23.46 -7.06
N GLU A 176 -8.72 24.14 -8.17
CA GLU A 176 -10.09 24.55 -8.46
C GLU A 176 -11.02 23.36 -8.70
N LEU A 177 -10.55 22.30 -9.38
CA LEU A 177 -11.35 21.11 -9.64
C LEU A 177 -11.70 20.38 -8.33
N PHE A 178 -10.80 20.38 -7.35
CA PHE A 178 -11.09 19.82 -6.01
C PHE A 178 -12.20 20.57 -5.28
N LEU A 179 -12.24 21.90 -5.39
CA LEU A 179 -13.29 22.74 -4.79
C LEU A 179 -14.66 22.54 -5.46
N ARG A 180 -14.69 21.90 -6.64
CA ARG A 180 -15.89 21.68 -7.47
C ARG A 180 -16.41 20.25 -7.41
N VAL A 181 -15.80 19.40 -6.59
CA VAL A 181 -16.32 18.06 -6.30
C VAL A 181 -17.49 18.22 -5.34
N GLU A 182 -18.69 17.99 -5.85
CA GLU A 182 -19.89 18.07 -5.02
C GLU A 182 -19.97 16.84 -4.13
N ARG A 183 -20.34 17.04 -2.87
CA ARG A 183 -20.80 15.93 -2.04
C ARG A 183 -22.31 15.82 -2.17
N LEU A 184 -22.75 14.71 -2.74
CA LEU A 184 -24.13 14.28 -2.69
C LEU A 184 -24.54 14.15 -1.23
N VAL A 185 -25.70 14.70 -0.91
CA VAL A 185 -26.32 14.45 0.39
C VAL A 185 -26.52 12.93 0.49
N PRO A 186 -26.03 12.24 1.54
CA PRO A 186 -26.30 10.81 1.70
C PRO A 186 -27.81 10.60 1.60
N ALA A 187 -28.20 9.49 1.00
CA ALA A 187 -29.62 9.24 0.76
C ALA A 187 -30.41 9.40 2.06
N VAL A 188 -31.21 10.45 2.11
CA VAL A 188 -32.07 10.74 3.25
C VAL A 188 -33.27 9.81 3.13
N PHE A 189 -33.33 8.89 4.09
CA PHE A 189 -34.37 7.93 4.44
C PHE A 189 -34.32 6.51 3.86
N MET A 190 -34.18 5.58 4.82
CA MET A 190 -34.47 4.15 4.81
C MET A 190 -33.66 3.33 3.81
N ILE A 191 -32.64 2.62 4.31
CA ILE A 191 -32.21 1.39 3.65
C ILE A 191 -33.48 0.53 3.53
N ARG A 192 -33.82 0.13 2.31
CA ARG A 192 -35.01 -0.67 2.02
C ARG A 192 -34.98 -1.98 2.82
N ASN A 193 -35.55 -1.94 4.02
CA ASN A 193 -35.89 -3.10 4.82
C ASN A 193 -37.34 -3.45 4.50
N GLN A 194 -37.62 -4.72 4.21
CA GLN A 194 -38.98 -5.18 3.92
C GLN A 194 -39.95 -4.89 5.07
N GLU A 195 -39.46 -4.95 6.31
CA GLU A 195 -40.25 -4.66 7.51
C GLU A 195 -40.68 -3.19 7.58
N GLU A 196 -39.79 -2.28 7.18
CA GLU A 196 -40.04 -0.84 7.20
C GLU A 196 -41.00 -0.40 6.09
N VAL A 197 -40.88 -1.00 4.90
CA VAL A 197 -41.85 -0.80 3.80
C VAL A 197 -43.25 -1.23 4.25
N LEU A 198 -43.38 -2.36 4.94
CA LEU A 198 -44.67 -2.83 5.48
C LEU A 198 -45.22 -1.87 6.54
N ARG A 199 -44.36 -1.36 7.45
CA ARG A 199 -44.76 -0.38 8.46
C ARG A 199 -45.29 0.90 7.83
N ASN A 200 -44.60 1.43 6.84
CA ASN A 200 -45.03 2.65 6.14
C ASN A 200 -46.33 2.42 5.36
N ILE A 201 -46.54 1.24 4.78
CA ILE A 201 -47.82 0.89 4.13
C ILE A 201 -48.96 0.91 5.14
N LEU A 202 -48.75 0.34 6.33
CA LEU A 202 -49.75 0.38 7.39
C LEU A 202 -50.06 1.81 7.82
N THR A 203 -49.04 2.63 8.09
CA THR A 203 -49.19 4.06 8.44
C THR A 203 -49.99 4.82 7.39
N LEU A 204 -49.59 4.75 6.12
CA LEU A 204 -50.29 5.45 5.04
C LEU A 204 -51.72 4.93 4.83
N SER A 205 -51.97 3.64 5.08
CA SER A 205 -53.31 3.06 4.94
C SER A 205 -54.28 3.44 6.06
N GLN A 206 -53.77 3.88 7.22
CA GLN A 206 -54.62 4.38 8.31
C GLN A 206 -55.22 5.75 7.97
N GLU A 207 -54.53 6.54 7.16
CA GLU A 207 -54.95 7.86 6.67
C GLU A 207 -56.01 7.79 5.55
N ILE A 208 -56.45 6.59 5.16
CA ILE A 208 -57.52 6.36 4.18
C ILE A 208 -58.71 5.72 4.89
N GLU A 209 -59.75 6.52 5.06
CA GLU A 209 -61.00 6.20 5.76
C GLU A 209 -62.19 6.09 4.79
N SER A 210 -62.11 6.75 3.62
CA SER A 210 -63.16 6.78 2.61
C SER A 210 -62.65 6.45 1.20
N ALA A 211 -63.55 6.00 0.33
CA ALA A 211 -63.34 5.77 -1.10
C ALA A 211 -62.92 7.03 -1.88
N ASP A 212 -63.24 8.20 -1.34
CA ASP A 212 -63.00 9.51 -1.96
C ASP A 212 -61.76 10.22 -1.42
N ASP A 213 -61.05 9.62 -0.45
CA ASP A 213 -59.81 10.19 0.08
C ASP A 213 -58.72 10.24 -0.98
N PHE A 214 -57.89 11.28 -0.88
CA PHE A 214 -56.73 11.42 -1.74
C PHE A 214 -55.72 10.28 -1.50
N PRO A 215 -55.02 9.81 -2.55
CA PRO A 215 -53.87 8.92 -2.40
C PRO A 215 -52.87 9.45 -1.37
N GLN A 216 -52.35 8.55 -0.55
CA GLN A 216 -51.34 8.84 0.46
C GLN A 216 -49.99 8.42 -0.08
N VAL A 217 -49.05 9.37 -0.19
CA VAL A 217 -47.77 9.15 -0.87
C VAL A 217 -46.61 9.48 0.06
N MET A 218 -45.63 8.58 0.09
CA MET A 218 -44.32 8.83 0.66
C MET A 218 -43.26 8.76 -0.46
N ILE A 219 -42.45 9.81 -0.57
CA ILE A 219 -41.38 9.91 -1.57
C ILE A 219 -40.05 9.85 -0.84
N SER A 220 -39.35 8.73 -0.97
CA SER A 220 -38.04 8.51 -0.35
C SER A 220 -36.98 8.44 -1.43
N PHE A 221 -35.79 8.95 -1.15
CA PHE A 221 -34.71 8.87 -2.11
C PHE A 221 -33.90 7.60 -1.92
N GLU A 222 -33.57 6.95 -3.03
CA GLU A 222 -32.87 5.67 -3.02
C GLU A 222 -31.40 5.85 -3.34
N THR A 223 -31.09 6.36 -4.53
CA THR A 223 -29.73 6.47 -5.05
C THR A 223 -29.61 7.61 -6.03
N GLN A 224 -28.38 8.11 -6.19
CA GLN A 224 -28.04 9.07 -7.22
C GLN A 224 -26.97 8.55 -8.16
N THR A 225 -27.02 9.01 -9.39
CA THR A 225 -25.90 9.00 -10.33
C THR A 225 -25.64 10.42 -10.87
N ALA A 226 -24.77 10.56 -11.87
CA ALA A 226 -24.56 11.83 -12.57
C ALA A 226 -25.64 12.14 -13.61
N GLU A 227 -26.41 11.13 -14.01
CA GLU A 227 -27.40 11.25 -15.09
C GLU A 227 -28.82 11.17 -14.53
N GLU A 228 -29.03 10.56 -13.37
CA GLU A 228 -30.36 10.33 -12.79
C GLU A 228 -30.39 10.39 -11.26
N PHE A 229 -31.56 10.74 -10.73
CA PHE A 229 -31.96 10.49 -9.35
C PHE A 229 -32.95 9.35 -9.31
N VAL A 230 -32.76 8.40 -8.39
CA VAL A 230 -33.71 7.31 -8.15
C VAL A 230 -34.42 7.56 -6.83
N PHE A 231 -35.75 7.59 -6.88
CA PHE A 231 -36.61 7.74 -5.73
C PHE A 231 -37.55 6.55 -5.63
N ASN A 232 -37.73 6.06 -4.41
CA ASN A 232 -38.80 5.13 -4.05
C ASN A 232 -40.07 5.92 -3.77
N VAL A 233 -41.14 5.59 -4.49
CA VAL A 233 -42.47 6.14 -4.24
C VAL A 233 -43.36 5.01 -3.72
N LEU A 234 -43.86 5.21 -2.51
CA LEU A 234 -44.90 4.39 -1.93
C LEU A 234 -46.21 5.15 -2.01
N CYS A 235 -47.17 4.60 -2.75
CA CYS A 235 -48.50 5.19 -2.92
C CYS A 235 -49.57 4.21 -2.43
N VAL A 236 -50.38 4.61 -1.47
CA VAL A 236 -51.54 3.85 -1.00
C VAL A 236 -52.80 4.56 -1.48
N ARG A 237 -53.69 3.82 -2.16
CA ARG A 237 -54.96 4.38 -2.65
C ARG A 237 -56.08 3.33 -2.76
N PRO A 238 -57.36 3.74 -2.68
CA PRO A 238 -58.49 2.91 -3.09
C PRO A 238 -58.53 2.75 -4.63
N GLU A 239 -58.87 1.55 -5.12
CA GLU A 239 -59.05 1.28 -6.56
C GLU A 239 -60.55 1.23 -6.90
N LYS A 240 -61.06 2.24 -7.64
CA LYS A 240 -62.45 2.28 -8.13
C LYS A 240 -62.59 1.45 -9.42
N TYR A 241 -63.77 0.88 -9.67
CA TYR A 241 -64.04 0.03 -10.87
C TYR A 241 -63.79 0.74 -12.22
N ASP A 242 -63.89 2.08 -12.27
CA ASP A 242 -63.66 2.90 -13.47
C ASP A 242 -62.27 3.55 -13.53
N LEU A 243 -61.40 3.30 -12.55
CA LEU A 243 -60.05 3.87 -12.53
C LEU A 243 -59.06 2.91 -13.18
N ILE A 244 -58.38 3.41 -14.22
CA ILE A 244 -57.24 2.75 -14.83
C ILE A 244 -56.19 2.49 -13.72
N ALA A 245 -55.67 1.26 -13.67
CA ALA A 245 -54.63 0.87 -12.72
C ALA A 245 -53.37 1.75 -12.92
N ILE A 246 -52.62 2.04 -11.84
CA ILE A 246 -51.50 2.99 -11.87
C ILE A 246 -50.46 2.62 -12.95
N ASP A 247 -50.22 1.33 -13.16
CA ASP A 247 -49.35 0.76 -14.19
C ASP A 247 -49.79 1.06 -15.62
N ASN A 248 -51.06 1.35 -15.85
CA ASN A 248 -51.59 1.77 -17.15
C ASN A 248 -51.66 3.30 -17.28
N LEU A 249 -51.83 4.04 -16.18
CA LEU A 249 -51.76 5.51 -16.16
C LEU A 249 -50.35 6.03 -16.44
N LEU A 250 -49.34 5.35 -15.88
CA LEU A 250 -47.94 5.75 -16.03
C LEU A 250 -47.31 5.39 -17.40
N LYS A 251 -47.98 4.60 -18.25
CA LYS A 251 -47.49 4.22 -19.61
C LYS A 251 -47.47 5.37 -20.61
N TYR A 252 -48.22 6.44 -20.35
CA TYR A 252 -48.29 7.60 -21.22
C TYR A 252 -47.77 8.83 -20.49
N ARG A 253 -46.63 9.35 -20.96
CA ARG A 253 -46.02 10.67 -20.69
C ARG A 253 -44.91 10.72 -19.64
N SER A 254 -43.69 10.96 -20.13
CA SER A 254 -42.78 12.07 -19.77
C SER A 254 -41.39 11.72 -20.32
N SER A 255 -40.73 12.64 -21.04
CA SER A 255 -39.34 12.44 -21.50
C SER A 255 -38.30 12.64 -20.39
N PHE A 256 -38.74 13.04 -19.18
CA PHE A 256 -37.88 13.46 -18.08
C PHE A 256 -37.95 12.56 -16.85
N VAL A 257 -38.90 11.62 -16.81
CA VAL A 257 -39.16 10.74 -15.67
C VAL A 257 -39.41 9.34 -16.18
N GLU A 258 -38.50 8.42 -15.87
CA GLU A 258 -38.72 6.98 -16.06
C GLU A 258 -39.22 6.37 -14.74
N TRP A 259 -39.98 5.28 -14.81
CA TRP A 259 -40.49 4.63 -13.61
C TRP A 259 -40.54 3.13 -13.79
N GLN A 260 -40.42 2.41 -12.67
CA GLN A 260 -40.49 0.96 -12.64
C GLN A 260 -41.37 0.52 -11.47
N LEU A 261 -42.52 -0.08 -11.77
CA LEU A 261 -43.34 -0.72 -10.74
C LEU A 261 -42.67 -2.01 -10.28
N GLU A 262 -42.41 -2.09 -8.99
CA GLU A 262 -41.79 -3.26 -8.39
C GLU A 262 -42.84 -4.19 -7.80
N ARG A 263 -43.85 -3.62 -7.12
CA ARG A 263 -44.85 -4.41 -6.39
C ARG A 263 -46.17 -3.66 -6.27
N LYS A 264 -47.26 -4.37 -6.58
CA LYS A 264 -48.64 -4.02 -6.19
C LYS A 264 -49.07 -5.01 -5.11
N GLN A 265 -49.58 -4.52 -3.98
CA GLN A 265 -50.10 -5.39 -2.92
C GLN A 265 -51.44 -4.88 -2.39
N LEU A 266 -52.38 -5.80 -2.15
CA LEU A 266 -53.63 -5.51 -1.47
C LEU A 266 -53.35 -5.28 0.02
N VAL A 267 -53.86 -4.19 0.58
CA VAL A 267 -53.61 -3.80 1.98
C VAL A 267 -54.83 -4.12 2.85
N LYS A 268 -56.01 -3.61 2.49
CA LYS A 268 -57.28 -3.83 3.19
C LYS A 268 -58.46 -3.58 2.24
N TYR A 269 -59.67 -3.94 2.66
CA TYR A 269 -60.92 -3.55 1.98
C TYR A 269 -61.64 -2.47 2.78
N LEU A 270 -62.15 -1.45 2.10
CA LEU A 270 -63.16 -0.52 2.61
C LEU A 270 -64.54 -1.16 2.42
N ASP A 271 -65.33 -1.20 3.50
CA ASP A 271 -66.72 -1.68 3.56
C ASP A 271 -66.98 -3.01 2.81
N GLN A 272 -66.01 -3.94 2.89
CA GLN A 272 -66.03 -5.29 2.27
C GLN A 272 -66.10 -5.36 0.73
N HIS A 273 -66.10 -4.22 0.03
CA HIS A 273 -66.29 -4.20 -1.43
C HIS A 273 -65.22 -3.43 -2.21
N GLN A 274 -64.49 -2.49 -1.60
CA GLN A 274 -63.48 -1.69 -2.30
C GLN A 274 -62.06 -2.01 -1.82
N PRO A 275 -61.18 -2.53 -2.69
CA PRO A 275 -59.80 -2.83 -2.31
C PRO A 275 -58.94 -1.58 -2.24
N ILE A 276 -58.15 -1.46 -1.17
CA ILE A 276 -57.03 -0.51 -1.07
C ILE A 276 -55.75 -1.23 -1.45
N TYR A 277 -55.01 -0.66 -2.40
CA TYR A 277 -53.72 -1.18 -2.82
C TYR A 277 -52.59 -0.24 -2.42
N ALA A 278 -51.46 -0.84 -2.05
CA ALA A 278 -50.18 -0.17 -1.99
C ALA A 278 -49.39 -0.48 -3.26
N TYR A 279 -48.89 0.59 -3.89
CA TYR A 279 -48.04 0.57 -5.06
C TYR A 279 -46.65 1.02 -4.65
N ILE A 280 -45.66 0.18 -4.91
CA ILE A 280 -44.25 0.45 -4.66
C ILE A 280 -43.57 0.53 -6.03
N PHE A 281 -43.09 1.71 -6.37
CA PHE A 281 -42.42 1.93 -7.64
C PHE A 281 -41.23 2.87 -7.48
N ARG A 282 -40.23 2.66 -8.34
CA ARG A 282 -39.09 3.55 -8.48
C ARG A 282 -39.38 4.61 -9.51
N VAL A 283 -38.91 5.81 -9.25
CA VAL A 283 -38.98 6.96 -10.14
C VAL A 283 -37.55 7.44 -10.40
N HIS A 284 -37.15 7.36 -11.65
CA HIS A 284 -35.86 7.77 -12.18
C HIS A 284 -36.02 9.14 -12.81
N LEU A 285 -35.22 10.11 -12.39
CA LEU A 285 -35.35 11.50 -12.78
C LEU A 285 -34.04 12.01 -13.35
N ASN A 286 -34.02 12.35 -14.63
CA ASN A 286 -32.79 12.78 -15.30
C ASN A 286 -32.30 14.13 -14.75
N THR A 287 -30.99 14.30 -14.60
CA THR A 287 -30.38 15.56 -14.15
C THR A 287 -30.72 16.70 -15.13
N HIS A 288 -31.30 17.79 -14.61
CA HIS A 288 -31.78 18.93 -15.40
C HIS A 288 -31.37 20.25 -14.73
N PRO A 289 -31.06 21.34 -15.46
CA PRO A 289 -30.65 22.63 -14.86
C PRO A 289 -31.62 23.20 -13.81
N SER A 290 -32.89 22.80 -13.83
CA SER A 290 -33.89 23.22 -12.84
C SER A 290 -33.74 22.53 -11.47
N ILE A 291 -32.93 21.48 -11.36
CA ILE A 291 -32.70 20.70 -10.12
C ILE A 291 -31.21 20.67 -9.74
N VAL A 292 -30.40 21.53 -10.38
CA VAL A 292 -28.95 21.70 -10.21
C VAL A 292 -28.72 23.17 -9.81
N ARG A 293 -27.96 23.45 -8.74
CA ARG A 293 -27.67 24.81 -8.25
C ARG A 293 -26.57 25.49 -9.08
N ASN A 294 -26.34 26.78 -8.85
CA ASN A 294 -25.35 27.57 -9.61
C ASN A 294 -23.89 27.11 -9.40
N ASP A 295 -23.56 26.59 -8.21
CA ASP A 295 -22.28 25.93 -7.91
C ASP A 295 -22.21 24.49 -8.44
N GLY A 296 -23.30 24.02 -9.07
CA GLY A 296 -23.58 22.70 -9.61
C GLY A 296 -24.06 21.68 -8.58
N SER A 297 -24.01 22.00 -7.28
CA SER A 297 -24.59 21.14 -6.23
C SER A 297 -26.05 20.84 -6.49
N LEU A 298 -26.48 19.64 -6.15
CA LEU A 298 -27.81 19.18 -6.51
C LEU A 298 -28.88 19.71 -5.56
N ASN A 299 -29.97 20.19 -6.14
CA ASN A 299 -31.14 20.65 -5.41
C ASN A 299 -32.13 19.49 -5.25
N PHE A 300 -31.90 18.69 -4.20
CA PHE A 300 -32.75 17.57 -3.83
C PHE A 300 -34.23 17.95 -3.68
N PHE A 301 -34.49 19.12 -3.10
CA PHE A 301 -35.84 19.64 -2.94
C PHE A 301 -36.51 19.91 -4.31
N ALA A 302 -35.78 20.51 -5.25
CA ALA A 302 -36.26 20.72 -6.61
C ALA A 302 -36.50 19.40 -7.36
N ALA A 303 -35.62 18.40 -7.19
CA ALA A 303 -35.79 17.06 -7.75
C ALA A 303 -37.06 16.38 -7.20
N ARG A 304 -37.24 16.40 -5.89
CA ARG A 304 -38.44 15.85 -5.22
C ARG A 304 -39.72 16.60 -5.61
N LYS A 305 -39.66 17.92 -5.76
CA LYS A 305 -40.78 18.75 -6.23
C LYS A 305 -41.20 18.38 -7.66
N LYS A 306 -40.23 18.04 -8.53
CA LYS A 306 -40.51 17.52 -9.88
C LYS A 306 -41.23 16.17 -9.82
N ILE A 307 -40.86 15.28 -8.91
CA ILE A 307 -41.58 14.02 -8.68
C ILE A 307 -42.99 14.29 -8.17
N GLY A 308 -43.15 15.20 -7.21
CA GLY A 308 -44.47 15.59 -6.73
C GLY A 308 -45.38 16.10 -7.85
N ASN A 309 -44.86 16.95 -8.75
CA ASN A 309 -45.61 17.42 -9.91
C ASN A 309 -45.96 16.27 -10.88
N PHE A 310 -45.00 15.38 -11.16
CA PHE A 310 -45.22 14.20 -12.01
C PHE A 310 -46.32 13.29 -11.45
N LEU A 311 -46.28 13.00 -10.15
CA LEU A 311 -47.29 12.20 -9.48
C LEU A 311 -48.65 12.90 -9.53
N LYS A 312 -48.69 14.21 -9.28
CA LYS A 312 -49.93 15.00 -9.35
C LYS A 312 -50.57 14.97 -10.74
N GLU A 313 -49.75 15.05 -11.79
CA GLU A 313 -50.19 14.95 -13.18
C GLU A 313 -50.66 13.53 -13.56
N THR A 314 -50.12 12.49 -12.92
CA THR A 314 -50.38 11.09 -13.29
C THR A 314 -51.50 10.44 -12.49
N ILE A 315 -51.53 10.64 -11.17
CA ILE A 315 -52.48 10.01 -10.24
C ILE A 315 -53.48 11.01 -9.63
N GLY A 316 -53.40 12.29 -9.99
CA GLY A 316 -54.26 13.35 -9.46
C GLY A 316 -53.74 13.94 -8.14
N GLU A 317 -54.56 14.75 -7.47
CA GLU A 317 -54.22 15.32 -6.15
C GLU A 317 -53.93 14.20 -5.14
N PHE A 318 -52.84 14.34 -4.37
CA PHE A 318 -52.40 13.38 -3.37
C PHE A 318 -51.85 14.09 -2.13
N ARG A 319 -51.78 13.39 -1.00
CA ARG A 319 -51.15 13.91 0.24
C ARG A 319 -49.70 13.42 0.34
N ASP A 320 -48.77 14.37 0.44
CA ASP A 320 -47.33 14.09 0.60
C ASP A 320 -46.95 13.99 2.08
N PHE A 321 -46.71 12.77 2.55
CA PHE A 321 -46.52 12.47 3.98
C PHE A 321 -45.20 13.00 4.56
N ASN A 322 -44.11 13.04 3.78
CA ASN A 322 -42.77 13.41 4.26
C ASN A 322 -42.23 14.74 3.69
N GLY A 323 -43.00 15.47 2.90
CA GLY A 323 -42.54 16.70 2.22
C GLY A 323 -42.31 17.91 3.13
N GLY A 324 -43.04 18.03 4.23
CA GLY A 324 -42.95 19.19 5.12
C GLY A 324 -41.62 19.33 5.86
N ILE A 325 -40.96 18.22 6.20
CA ILE A 325 -39.70 18.21 6.97
C ILE A 325 -38.53 18.75 6.13
N LEU A 326 -38.46 18.37 4.85
CA LEU A 326 -37.37 18.76 3.95
C LEU A 326 -37.39 20.26 3.62
N ILE A 327 -38.58 20.84 3.44
CA ILE A 327 -38.75 22.30 3.24
C ILE A 327 -38.14 23.06 4.42
N LYS A 328 -38.47 22.60 5.64
CA LYS A 328 -38.02 23.23 6.87
C LYS A 328 -36.51 23.11 7.09
N GLN A 329 -35.87 22.03 6.63
CA GLN A 329 -34.40 21.89 6.64
C GLN A 329 -33.72 22.90 5.73
N GLU A 330 -34.24 23.10 4.51
CA GLU A 330 -33.64 24.05 3.55
C GLU A 330 -33.80 25.50 4.03
N GLU A 331 -34.97 25.85 4.58
CA GLU A 331 -35.20 27.15 5.24
C GLU A 331 -34.21 27.38 6.40
N THR A 332 -33.98 26.36 7.21
CA THR A 332 -33.06 26.41 8.35
C THR A 332 -31.60 26.57 7.91
N LEU A 333 -31.14 25.78 6.92
CA LEU A 333 -29.79 25.88 6.36
C LEU A 333 -29.56 27.25 5.69
N HIS A 334 -30.56 27.75 4.94
CA HIS A 334 -30.47 29.07 4.31
C HIS A 334 -30.37 30.18 5.36
N SER A 335 -31.18 30.11 6.41
CA SER A 335 -31.13 31.05 7.54
C SER A 335 -29.77 31.00 8.26
N LEU A 336 -29.18 29.81 8.39
CA LEU A 336 -27.86 29.61 9.00
C LEU A 336 -26.72 30.20 8.18
N LYS A 337 -26.72 29.99 6.86
CA LYS A 337 -25.74 30.62 5.94
C LYS A 337 -25.80 32.14 6.01
N ASN A 338 -27.01 32.71 6.02
CA ASN A 338 -27.19 34.16 6.15
C ASN A 338 -26.72 34.68 7.52
N ALA A 339 -26.82 33.88 8.58
CA ALA A 339 -26.38 34.24 9.92
C ALA A 339 -24.85 34.11 10.15
N LEU A 340 -24.12 33.47 9.23
CA LEU A 340 -22.67 33.22 9.28
C LEU A 340 -21.98 33.60 7.95
N PRO A 341 -21.99 34.88 7.55
CA PRO A 341 -21.46 35.31 6.25
C PRO A 341 -19.95 35.16 6.10
N ASP A 342 -19.20 35.13 7.21
CA ASP A 342 -17.73 35.06 7.23
C ASP A 342 -17.18 33.62 7.17
N VAL A 343 -18.06 32.61 7.18
CA VAL A 343 -17.67 31.20 7.17
C VAL A 343 -17.94 30.61 5.78
N ALA A 344 -16.98 29.82 5.27
CA ALA A 344 -17.13 29.13 4.00
C ALA A 344 -18.43 28.29 3.97
N PRO A 345 -19.34 28.51 2.99
CA PRO A 345 -20.62 27.80 2.93
C PRO A 345 -20.48 26.28 2.96
N GLU A 346 -19.38 25.74 2.42
CA GLU A 346 -19.07 24.32 2.38
C GLU A 346 -18.79 23.76 3.78
N LEU A 347 -18.14 24.55 4.64
CA LEU A 347 -17.92 24.18 6.04
C LEU A 347 -19.24 24.20 6.83
N ILE A 348 -20.12 25.17 6.53
CA ILE A 348 -21.48 25.25 7.06
C ILE A 348 -22.29 24.02 6.67
N GLU A 349 -22.18 23.57 5.43
CA GLU A 349 -22.89 22.37 5.00
C GLU A 349 -22.33 21.10 5.64
N ASN A 350 -21.00 20.93 5.67
CA ASN A 350 -20.37 19.73 6.22
C ASN A 350 -20.75 19.48 7.69
N VAL A 351 -20.74 20.52 8.51
CA VAL A 351 -21.12 20.40 9.93
C VAL A 351 -22.64 20.25 10.07
N PHE A 352 -23.45 20.98 9.29
CA PHE A 352 -24.93 20.89 9.35
C PHE A 352 -25.43 19.49 8.99
N TYR A 353 -24.90 18.89 7.93
CA TYR A 353 -25.30 17.54 7.50
C TYR A 353 -24.71 16.42 8.37
N SER A 354 -23.73 16.71 9.23
CA SER A 354 -23.23 15.75 10.21
C SER A 354 -24.11 15.63 11.47
N ILE A 355 -25.12 16.52 11.63
CA ILE A 355 -26.07 16.49 12.75
C ILE A 355 -26.99 15.28 12.60
N THR A 356 -26.98 14.43 13.63
CA THR A 356 -27.77 13.19 13.72
C THR A 356 -28.58 13.22 15.01
N PRO A 357 -29.87 12.83 15.04
CA PRO A 357 -30.66 12.33 13.92
C PRO A 357 -31.14 13.48 13.01
N ILE A 358 -31.51 13.15 11.78
CA ILE A 358 -31.70 14.11 10.69
C ILE A 358 -32.84 15.12 10.92
N GLU A 359 -33.83 14.75 11.74
CA GLU A 359 -34.95 15.61 12.12
C GLU A 359 -34.46 16.86 12.86
N MET A 360 -33.35 16.75 13.58
CA MET A 360 -32.74 17.87 14.28
C MET A 360 -32.26 18.96 13.32
N GLN A 361 -31.92 18.63 12.08
CA GLN A 361 -31.57 19.61 11.04
C GLN A 361 -32.76 20.54 10.69
N ALA A 362 -34.00 20.09 10.94
CA ALA A 362 -35.22 20.85 10.65
C ALA A 362 -35.81 21.56 11.88
N ILE A 363 -35.52 21.04 13.08
CA ILE A 363 -36.19 21.43 14.32
C ILE A 363 -35.29 22.33 15.17
N LEU A 364 -33.96 22.20 15.07
CA LEU A 364 -33.04 22.98 15.89
C LEU A 364 -33.17 24.49 15.61
N PRO A 365 -33.33 25.31 16.66
CA PRO A 365 -33.38 26.75 16.50
C PRO A 365 -32.10 27.32 15.88
N LEU A 366 -32.23 28.37 15.06
CA LEU A 366 -31.11 29.02 14.37
C LEU A 366 -29.97 29.44 15.32
N TYR A 367 -30.30 29.93 16.52
CA TYR A 367 -29.31 30.36 17.48
C TYR A 367 -28.48 29.20 18.05
N ILE A 368 -29.06 28.00 18.19
CA ILE A 368 -28.36 26.80 18.65
C ILE A 368 -27.39 26.31 17.59
N LEU A 369 -27.83 26.26 16.34
CA LEU A 369 -26.96 25.95 15.21
C LEU A 369 -25.78 26.93 15.14
N LYS A 370 -26.01 28.24 15.30
CA LYS A 370 -24.93 29.23 15.35
C LYS A 370 -23.90 28.94 16.44
N ASN A 371 -24.34 28.60 17.66
CA ASN A 371 -23.43 28.30 18.76
C ASN A 371 -22.66 26.98 18.54
N LEU A 372 -23.31 25.96 17.97
CA LEU A 372 -22.67 24.70 17.59
C LEU A 372 -21.51 24.95 16.62
N PHE A 373 -21.73 25.82 15.61
CA PHE A 373 -20.70 26.20 14.65
C PHE A 373 -19.55 26.99 15.26
N GLN A 374 -19.84 27.93 16.15
CA GLN A 374 -18.81 28.69 16.85
C GLN A 374 -17.95 27.77 17.71
N LEU A 375 -18.57 26.80 18.41
CA LEU A 375 -17.87 25.79 19.20
C LEU A 375 -16.98 24.91 18.30
N PHE A 376 -17.47 24.54 17.12
CA PHE A 376 -16.71 23.79 16.13
C PHE A 376 -15.45 24.51 15.66
N ILE A 377 -15.54 25.79 15.32
CA ILE A 377 -14.38 26.58 14.89
C ILE A 377 -13.36 26.67 16.03
N GLN A 378 -13.80 27.02 17.24
CA GLN A 378 -12.93 27.15 18.42
C GLN A 378 -12.17 25.86 18.74
N VAL A 379 -12.84 24.71 18.69
CA VAL A 379 -12.22 23.42 18.98
C VAL A 379 -11.28 22.98 17.86
N SER A 380 -11.60 23.29 16.61
CA SER A 380 -10.80 22.92 15.43
C SER A 380 -9.49 23.70 15.32
N GLU A 381 -9.38 24.88 15.90
CA GLU A 381 -8.16 25.70 15.88
C GLU A 381 -7.13 25.32 16.96
N LEU A 382 -7.54 24.60 18.01
CA LEU A 382 -6.66 24.26 19.14
C LEU A 382 -5.74 23.07 18.83
N PRO A 383 -4.40 23.19 19.00
CA PRO A 383 -3.44 22.16 18.59
C PRO A 383 -3.48 20.90 19.47
N LEU A 384 -3.16 19.76 18.85
CA LEU A 384 -2.89 18.47 19.50
C LEU A 384 -1.40 18.14 19.34
N SER A 385 -0.67 17.95 20.44
CA SER A 385 0.77 17.70 20.49
C SER A 385 1.14 16.22 20.52
N ASP A 386 0.25 15.33 20.95
CA ASP A 386 0.50 13.89 21.05
C ASP A 386 -0.76 13.04 20.81
N ALA A 387 -0.60 11.71 20.84
CA ALA A 387 -1.66 10.75 20.53
C ALA A 387 -2.74 10.62 21.63
N ALA A 388 -2.48 11.12 22.84
CA ALA A 388 -3.33 10.98 24.02
C ALA A 388 -3.95 12.33 24.48
N GLN A 389 -3.59 13.44 23.82
CA GLN A 389 -4.20 14.75 24.05
C GLN A 389 -5.60 14.83 23.42
N TYR A 390 -6.49 15.55 24.08
CA TYR A 390 -7.81 15.91 23.56
C TYR A 390 -8.12 17.37 23.87
N VAL A 391 -9.09 17.93 23.14
CA VAL A 391 -9.71 19.21 23.45
C VAL A 391 -11.17 18.94 23.76
N LEU A 392 -11.66 19.44 24.89
CA LEU A 392 -13.07 19.36 25.28
C LEU A 392 -13.56 20.78 25.56
N LYS A 393 -14.67 21.16 24.92
CA LYS A 393 -15.36 22.42 25.17
C LYS A 393 -16.86 22.17 25.29
N SER A 394 -17.53 22.97 26.11
CA SER A 394 -18.97 22.94 26.25
C SER A 394 -19.54 24.36 26.20
N PHE A 395 -20.83 24.42 25.87
CA PHE A 395 -21.63 25.63 25.84
C PHE A 395 -23.01 25.30 26.40
N SER A 396 -23.51 26.09 27.34
CA SER A 396 -24.85 25.93 27.89
C SER A 396 -25.61 27.25 27.79
N LYS A 397 -26.83 27.22 27.24
CA LYS A 397 -27.72 28.38 27.19
C LYS A 397 -29.18 27.91 27.14
N ASP A 398 -30.00 28.50 28.01
CA ASP A 398 -31.41 28.13 28.20
C ASP A 398 -31.54 26.62 28.47
N HIS A 399 -32.35 25.92 27.67
CA HIS A 399 -32.58 24.47 27.77
C HIS A 399 -31.61 23.63 26.93
N HIS A 400 -30.55 24.22 26.37
CA HIS A 400 -29.65 23.52 25.44
C HIS A 400 -28.21 23.45 25.96
N PHE A 401 -27.66 22.25 25.95
CA PHE A 401 -26.28 21.95 26.32
C PHE A 401 -25.54 21.34 25.14
N LEU A 402 -24.43 21.95 24.75
CA LEU A 402 -23.55 21.56 23.65
C LEU A 402 -22.20 21.13 24.22
N VAL A 403 -21.68 20.00 23.75
CA VAL A 403 -20.33 19.53 24.07
C VAL A 403 -19.62 19.19 22.77
N MET A 404 -18.33 19.48 22.70
CA MET A 404 -17.50 19.19 21.55
C MET A 404 -16.10 18.76 21.95
N ILE A 405 -15.65 17.68 21.32
CA ILE A 405 -14.45 16.94 21.64
C ILE A 405 -13.63 16.80 20.38
N ARG A 406 -12.34 17.15 20.43
CA ARG A 406 -11.36 16.85 19.38
C ARG A 406 -10.31 15.88 19.92
N VAL A 407 -10.07 14.82 19.18
CA VAL A 407 -9.08 13.78 19.49
C VAL A 407 -8.21 13.48 18.25
N PRO A 408 -7.00 12.91 18.40
CA PRO A 408 -6.09 12.65 17.26
C PRO A 408 -6.53 11.44 16.42
N ASN A 409 -7.31 10.52 17.00
CA ASN A 409 -7.77 9.30 16.33
C ASN A 409 -9.24 8.99 16.66
N GLY A 410 -9.89 8.19 15.81
CA GLY A 410 -11.30 7.85 15.94
C GLY A 410 -11.63 6.81 17.02
N ALA A 411 -10.67 6.27 17.76
CA ALA A 411 -10.93 5.20 18.73
C ALA A 411 -11.84 5.66 19.89
N PHE A 412 -11.75 6.95 20.25
CA PHE A 412 -12.64 7.54 21.24
C PHE A 412 -14.11 7.56 20.78
N TYR A 413 -14.38 7.66 19.47
CA TYR A 413 -15.75 7.72 18.95
C TYR A 413 -16.52 6.42 19.24
N GLU A 414 -15.89 5.25 19.00
CA GLU A 414 -16.50 3.95 19.30
C GLU A 414 -16.72 3.77 20.81
N LEU A 415 -15.74 4.14 21.63
CA LEU A 415 -15.85 4.15 23.10
C LEU A 415 -17.01 5.02 23.59
N ALA A 416 -17.15 6.21 23.02
CA ALA A 416 -18.21 7.15 23.38
C ALA A 416 -19.60 6.63 22.97
N LYS A 417 -19.71 5.97 21.82
CA LYS A 417 -20.97 5.41 21.32
C LYS A 417 -21.53 4.34 22.28
N ASP A 418 -20.71 3.38 22.70
CA ASP A 418 -21.14 2.32 23.64
C ASP A 418 -21.47 2.90 25.01
N HIS A 419 -20.68 3.87 25.47
CA HIS A 419 -20.90 4.55 26.74
C HIS A 419 -22.23 5.32 26.77
N LEU A 420 -22.58 5.98 25.68
CA LEU A 420 -23.84 6.73 25.56
C LEU A 420 -25.07 5.82 25.50
N LEU A 421 -24.97 4.65 24.87
CA LEU A 421 -26.05 3.64 24.89
C LEU A 421 -26.36 3.13 26.31
N SER A 422 -25.36 3.15 27.20
CA SER A 422 -25.52 2.75 28.60
C SER A 422 -26.04 3.86 29.52
N PHE A 423 -26.11 5.11 29.04
CA PHE A 423 -26.48 6.27 29.84
C PHE A 423 -27.98 6.55 29.73
N ASP A 424 -28.74 6.22 30.79
CA ASP A 424 -30.19 6.38 30.85
C ASP A 424 -30.61 7.86 30.74
N LEU A 425 -31.21 8.22 29.60
CA LEU A 425 -31.64 9.58 29.25
C LEU A 425 -33.13 9.58 28.84
N PRO A 426 -34.04 9.25 29.76
CA PRO A 426 -35.47 9.32 29.47
C PRO A 426 -35.85 10.78 29.22
N GLU A 427 -36.54 11.03 28.10
CA GLU A 427 -37.13 12.34 27.72
C GLU A 427 -36.20 13.44 27.19
N VAL A 428 -34.91 13.17 26.94
CA VAL A 428 -33.98 14.17 26.36
C VAL A 428 -33.92 14.04 24.83
N LYS A 429 -34.25 15.12 24.10
CA LYS A 429 -33.91 15.23 22.67
C LYS A 429 -32.40 15.38 22.53
N GLN A 430 -31.78 14.45 21.80
CA GLN A 430 -30.33 14.41 21.60
C GLN A 430 -29.98 14.58 20.14
N ALA A 431 -28.92 15.34 19.87
CA ALA A 431 -28.25 15.30 18.59
C ALA A 431 -26.74 15.07 18.77
N SER A 432 -26.09 14.46 17.79
CA SER A 432 -24.65 14.26 17.76
C SER A 432 -24.07 14.75 16.43
N VAL A 433 -22.81 15.16 16.47
CA VAL A 433 -22.01 15.65 15.35
C VAL A 433 -20.74 14.80 15.32
N SER A 434 -20.36 14.28 14.15
CA SER A 434 -19.09 13.55 14.00
C SER A 434 -18.42 13.92 12.68
N LEU A 435 -17.16 14.36 12.76
CA LEU A 435 -16.41 14.86 11.61
C LEU A 435 -14.96 14.34 11.65
N THR A 436 -14.46 13.89 10.50
CA THR A 436 -13.04 13.57 10.32
C THR A 436 -12.33 14.77 9.69
N LEU A 437 -11.34 15.31 10.38
CA LEU A 437 -10.41 16.33 9.88
C LEU A 437 -9.13 15.64 9.36
N LYS A 438 -8.24 16.40 8.71
CA LYS A 438 -7.01 15.86 8.09
C LYS A 438 -6.11 15.10 9.08
N ASP A 439 -6.08 15.52 10.34
CA ASP A 439 -5.17 15.06 11.39
C ASP A 439 -5.87 14.67 12.70
N SER A 440 -7.21 14.73 12.75
CA SER A 440 -7.97 14.60 13.99
C SER A 440 -9.43 14.25 13.72
N TYR A 441 -10.12 13.81 14.78
CA TYR A 441 -11.54 13.51 14.79
C TYR A 441 -12.25 14.45 15.75
N LEU A 442 -13.41 14.94 15.34
CA LEU A 442 -14.24 15.82 16.13
C LEU A 442 -15.59 15.16 16.37
N VAL A 443 -16.01 15.13 17.63
CA VAL A 443 -17.26 14.53 18.09
C VAL A 443 -17.98 15.56 18.95
N GLY A 444 -19.27 15.79 18.70
CA GLY A 444 -20.09 16.72 19.46
C GLY A 444 -21.43 16.13 19.85
N TYR A 445 -21.98 16.61 20.96
CA TYR A 445 -23.27 16.20 21.51
C TYR A 445 -24.10 17.43 21.88
N LEU A 446 -25.40 17.35 21.60
CA LEU A 446 -26.40 18.35 21.93
C LEU A 446 -27.48 17.68 22.78
N LEU A 447 -27.79 18.28 23.92
CA LEU A 447 -28.82 17.83 24.86
C LEU A 447 -29.81 18.96 25.10
N GLU A 448 -31.10 18.69 24.90
CA GLU A 448 -32.19 19.62 25.24
C GLU A 448 -32.77 19.23 26.62
N THR A 449 -32.37 19.94 27.68
CA THR A 449 -32.84 19.70 29.05
C THR A 449 -32.61 20.90 29.98
N ASP A 450 -33.57 21.13 30.87
CA ASP A 450 -33.52 22.15 31.95
C ASP A 450 -32.76 21.65 33.17
N ASN A 451 -32.48 20.35 33.20
CA ASN A 451 -31.89 19.70 34.35
C ASN A 451 -30.38 19.91 34.35
N ILE A 452 -29.93 20.99 34.99
CA ILE A 452 -28.51 21.33 35.16
C ILE A 452 -27.71 20.16 35.78
N LYS A 453 -28.31 19.40 36.70
CA LYS A 453 -27.63 18.23 37.29
C LYS A 453 -27.38 17.13 36.26
N LEU A 454 -28.31 16.94 35.32
CA LEU A 454 -28.15 15.98 34.21
C LEU A 454 -27.08 16.46 33.23
N GLN A 455 -27.04 17.75 32.89
CA GLN A 455 -26.00 18.34 32.03
C GLN A 455 -24.60 18.13 32.65
N ASN A 456 -24.44 18.44 33.95
CA ASN A 456 -23.18 18.25 34.65
C ASN A 456 -22.77 16.77 34.73
N ARG A 457 -23.71 15.88 35.07
CA ARG A 457 -23.46 14.42 35.11
C ARG A 457 -23.03 13.88 33.75
N PHE A 458 -23.64 14.37 32.66
CA PHE A 458 -23.28 14.00 31.30
C PHE A 458 -21.87 14.47 30.94
N PHE A 459 -21.55 15.74 31.22
CA PHE A 459 -20.22 16.31 30.97
C PHE A 459 -19.12 15.60 31.76
N GLU A 460 -19.31 15.39 33.07
CA GLU A 460 -18.38 14.64 33.93
C GLU A 460 -18.17 13.20 33.43
N SER A 461 -19.21 12.59 32.86
CA SER A 461 -19.13 11.23 32.32
C SER A 461 -18.26 11.18 31.05
N LEU A 462 -18.42 12.15 30.16
CA LEU A 462 -17.55 12.30 28.99
C LEU A 462 -16.10 12.63 29.37
N GLU A 463 -15.88 13.46 30.39
CA GLU A 463 -14.54 13.74 30.94
C GLU A 463 -13.87 12.47 31.48
N LYS A 464 -14.60 11.67 32.27
CA LYS A 464 -14.08 10.39 32.78
C LYS A 464 -13.74 9.42 31.65
N LEU A 465 -14.58 9.35 30.62
CA LEU A 465 -14.34 8.50 29.46
C LEU A 465 -13.12 8.96 28.66
N LEU A 466 -12.92 10.27 28.49
CA LEU A 466 -11.74 10.85 27.86
C LEU A 466 -10.48 10.57 28.66
N LEU A 467 -10.55 10.65 30.00
CA LEU A 467 -9.43 10.31 30.86
C LEU A 467 -9.07 8.82 30.77
N TYR A 468 -10.07 7.94 30.76
CA TYR A 468 -9.88 6.51 30.54
C TYR A 468 -9.25 6.23 29.16
N TRP A 469 -9.80 6.80 28.09
CA TRP A 469 -9.23 6.68 26.74
C TRP A 469 -7.79 7.18 26.69
N LYS A 470 -7.50 8.31 27.33
CA LYS A 470 -6.15 8.87 27.42
C LYS A 470 -5.20 7.91 28.14
N GLU A 471 -5.62 7.32 29.26
CA GLU A 471 -4.83 6.32 29.99
C GLU A 471 -4.56 5.08 29.13
N GLU A 472 -5.57 4.55 28.45
CA GLU A 472 -5.43 3.37 27.58
C GLU A 472 -4.52 3.64 26.38
N VAL A 473 -4.64 4.80 25.72
CA VAL A 473 -3.74 5.19 24.62
C VAL A 473 -2.32 5.41 25.13
N SER A 474 -2.15 5.96 26.35
CA SER A 474 -0.83 6.18 26.94
C SER A 474 -0.14 4.89 27.38
N LYS A 475 -0.90 3.81 27.63
CA LYS A 475 -0.36 2.47 27.89
C LYS A 475 0.13 1.77 26.63
N GLN A 476 -0.32 2.18 25.45
CA GLN A 476 0.07 1.53 24.20
C GLN A 476 1.54 1.76 23.87
N GLN A 477 2.26 0.69 23.58
CA GLN A 477 3.64 0.75 23.11
C GLN A 477 3.68 0.83 21.58
N VAL A 478 3.98 2.03 21.07
CA VAL A 478 4.06 2.30 19.62
C VAL A 478 5.50 2.55 19.18
N LEU A 479 6.04 1.61 18.41
CA LEU A 479 7.36 1.77 17.78
C LEU A 479 7.21 2.54 16.46
N ARG A 480 8.09 3.52 16.21
CA ARG A 480 8.12 4.33 14.98
C ARG A 480 9.46 4.12 14.29
N LEU A 481 9.44 3.64 13.06
CA LEU A 481 10.60 3.28 12.26
C LEU A 481 10.65 4.12 10.99
N GLY A 482 11.87 4.45 10.56
CA GLY A 482 12.12 5.05 9.25
C GLY A 482 12.63 4.01 8.26
N LEU A 483 12.24 4.15 7.00
CA LEU A 483 12.81 3.42 5.87
C LEU A 483 13.26 4.40 4.79
N ASP A 484 14.46 4.21 4.25
CA ASP A 484 14.92 5.01 3.11
C ASP A 484 14.38 4.51 1.76
N ASN A 485 14.03 3.22 1.70
CA ASN A 485 13.45 2.54 0.55
C ASN A 485 12.26 1.69 1.00
N PRO A 486 11.21 1.55 0.17
CA PRO A 486 10.07 0.72 0.52
C PRO A 486 10.43 -0.78 0.56
N ILE A 487 9.64 -1.54 1.32
CA ILE A 487 9.74 -3.00 1.39
C ILE A 487 9.52 -3.56 -0.03
N THR A 488 10.46 -4.37 -0.53
CA THR A 488 10.42 -4.83 -1.93
C THR A 488 9.36 -5.91 -2.14
N SER A 489 9.15 -6.78 -1.16
CA SER A 489 8.16 -7.84 -1.20
C SER A 489 7.69 -8.23 0.20
N LEU A 490 6.38 -8.31 0.35
CA LEU A 490 5.72 -8.87 1.54
C LEU A 490 5.28 -10.33 1.32
N ASP A 491 5.71 -10.97 0.23
CA ASP A 491 5.63 -12.42 0.04
C ASP A 491 6.91 -13.09 0.56
N PRO A 492 6.83 -13.99 1.57
CA PRO A 492 8.00 -14.65 2.13
C PRO A 492 8.77 -15.50 1.12
N ARG A 493 8.16 -15.92 0.01
CA ARG A 493 8.82 -16.72 -1.04
C ARG A 493 9.73 -15.89 -1.95
N ILE A 494 9.63 -14.57 -1.88
CA ILE A 494 10.35 -13.61 -2.73
C ILE A 494 11.22 -12.66 -1.90
N GLY A 495 10.73 -12.21 -0.73
CA GLY A 495 11.35 -11.17 0.10
C GLY A 495 12.55 -11.65 0.93
N GLY A 496 13.58 -12.20 0.28
CA GLY A 496 14.82 -12.61 0.93
C GLY A 496 15.87 -11.51 1.09
N ASP A 497 15.62 -10.28 0.64
CA ASP A 497 16.53 -9.14 0.87
C ASP A 497 16.47 -8.67 2.33
N GLY A 498 17.49 -7.92 2.78
CA GLY A 498 17.63 -7.54 4.19
C GLY A 498 16.46 -6.75 4.76
N VAL A 499 15.82 -5.87 3.98
CA VAL A 499 14.67 -5.07 4.44
C VAL A 499 13.42 -5.93 4.48
N SER A 500 13.13 -6.65 3.40
CA SER A 500 11.95 -7.53 3.36
C SER A 500 12.03 -8.63 4.41
N ALA A 501 13.18 -9.28 4.57
CA ALA A 501 13.38 -10.33 5.56
C ALA A 501 13.19 -9.83 7.01
N LEU A 502 13.61 -8.60 7.32
CA LEU A 502 13.40 -7.97 8.64
C LEU A 502 11.91 -7.91 8.99
N PHE A 503 11.07 -7.43 8.06
CA PHE A 503 9.64 -7.31 8.31
C PHE A 503 8.89 -8.64 8.16
N LEU A 504 9.30 -9.50 7.23
CA LEU A 504 8.72 -10.83 7.06
C LEU A 504 8.90 -11.72 8.29
N LYS A 505 9.98 -11.55 9.07
CA LYS A 505 10.14 -12.24 10.38
C LYS A 505 9.07 -11.82 11.40
N LEU A 506 8.49 -10.63 11.29
CA LEU A 506 7.39 -10.19 12.15
C LEU A 506 6.04 -10.74 11.68
N LEU A 507 5.90 -10.91 10.36
CA LEU A 507 4.65 -11.29 9.70
C LEU A 507 4.48 -12.79 9.56
N PHE A 508 5.58 -13.54 9.44
CA PHE A 508 5.58 -14.98 9.25
C PHE A 508 6.52 -15.70 10.20
N GLU A 509 6.15 -16.92 10.55
CA GLU A 509 6.96 -17.78 11.41
C GLU A 509 7.11 -19.18 10.79
N GLY A 510 8.35 -19.67 10.74
CA GLY A 510 8.70 -20.97 10.17
C GLY A 510 8.70 -22.11 11.18
N LEU A 511 9.22 -23.28 10.76
CA LEU A 511 9.36 -24.45 11.64
C LEU A 511 10.30 -24.17 12.82
N MET A 512 11.36 -23.41 12.57
CA MET A 512 12.37 -23.00 13.55
C MET A 512 12.41 -21.47 13.64
N ARG A 513 13.10 -20.92 14.64
CA ARG A 513 13.39 -19.48 14.77
C ARG A 513 14.73 -19.25 15.46
N LYS A 514 15.31 -18.05 15.34
CA LYS A 514 16.43 -17.60 16.19
C LYS A 514 15.86 -16.88 17.42
N GLY A 515 16.22 -17.34 18.61
CA GLY A 515 15.80 -16.75 19.88
C GLY A 515 16.52 -15.42 20.21
N PRO A 516 16.25 -14.83 21.38
CA PRO A 516 16.80 -13.53 21.81
C PRO A 516 18.33 -13.40 21.82
N HIS A 517 19.04 -14.52 21.88
CA HIS A 517 20.51 -14.58 21.87
C HIS A 517 21.06 -15.27 20.62
N GLY A 518 20.25 -15.37 19.56
CA GLY A 518 20.63 -16.01 18.30
C GLY A 518 20.64 -17.54 18.30
N ASN A 519 20.40 -18.19 19.45
CA ASN A 519 20.25 -19.63 19.55
C ASN A 519 19.08 -20.14 18.70
N LEU A 520 19.26 -21.30 18.07
CA LEU A 520 18.21 -21.93 17.28
C LEU A 520 17.15 -22.56 18.20
N GLU A 521 15.90 -22.18 18.00
CA GLU A 521 14.75 -22.64 18.78
C GLU A 521 13.69 -23.29 17.91
N LYS A 522 13.01 -24.29 18.47
CA LYS A 522 11.80 -24.87 17.90
C LYS A 522 10.68 -23.84 17.90
N CYS A 523 10.03 -23.68 16.75
CA CYS A 523 8.95 -22.73 16.56
C CYS A 523 7.65 -23.45 16.22
N ILE A 524 7.12 -23.35 14.99
CA ILE A 524 5.90 -24.08 14.61
C ILE A 524 6.11 -25.61 14.73
N ALA A 525 7.35 -26.09 14.56
CA ALA A 525 7.71 -27.45 14.94
C ALA A 525 7.74 -27.59 16.46
N GLU A 526 6.91 -28.47 17.02
CA GLU A 526 6.91 -28.85 18.43
C GLU A 526 7.92 -29.98 18.69
N HIS A 527 7.95 -30.96 17.80
CA HIS A 527 8.85 -32.12 17.84
C HIS A 527 9.54 -32.32 16.49
N ILE A 528 10.80 -32.79 16.54
CA ILE A 528 11.61 -33.10 15.37
C ILE A 528 12.21 -34.47 15.58
N ASP A 529 11.85 -35.43 14.73
CA ASP A 529 12.51 -36.74 14.65
C ASP A 529 13.48 -36.74 13.46
N ILE A 530 14.74 -37.11 13.68
CA ILE A 530 15.80 -37.13 12.66
C ILE A 530 16.24 -38.58 12.47
N SER A 531 16.31 -39.05 11.22
CA SER A 531 16.81 -40.39 10.91
C SER A 531 18.29 -40.56 11.28
N PRO A 532 18.77 -41.80 11.54
CA PRO A 532 20.18 -42.04 11.88
C PRO A 532 21.20 -41.56 10.84
N ASP A 533 20.83 -41.56 9.57
CA ASP A 533 21.65 -41.04 8.46
C ASP A 533 21.58 -39.51 8.31
N GLN A 534 20.82 -38.82 9.15
CA GLN A 534 20.59 -37.37 9.14
C GLN A 534 20.06 -36.83 7.79
N LYS A 535 19.39 -37.67 7.00
CA LYS A 535 18.80 -37.26 5.71
C LYS A 535 17.30 -37.06 5.76
N THR A 536 16.60 -37.63 6.74
CA THR A 536 15.14 -37.57 6.83
C THR A 536 14.72 -36.90 8.14
N TYR A 537 13.88 -35.88 8.02
CA TYR A 537 13.36 -35.10 9.13
C TYR A 537 11.85 -35.21 9.16
N TYR A 538 11.29 -35.47 10.34
CA TYR A 538 9.85 -35.42 10.60
C TYR A 538 9.56 -34.29 11.57
N PHE A 539 8.80 -33.30 11.12
CA PHE A 539 8.37 -32.16 11.93
C PHE A 539 6.92 -32.36 12.34
N ARG A 540 6.69 -32.53 13.66
CA ARG A 540 5.35 -32.47 14.23
C ARG A 540 5.04 -31.01 14.57
N LEU A 541 3.98 -30.47 13.99
CA LEU A 541 3.58 -29.07 14.15
C LEU A 541 2.69 -28.92 15.39
N ARG A 542 2.88 -27.83 16.13
CA ARG A 542 1.95 -27.43 17.19
C ARG A 542 0.60 -26.99 16.59
N PRO A 543 -0.53 -27.20 17.27
CA PRO A 543 -1.81 -26.62 16.86
C PRO A 543 -1.75 -25.09 16.86
N THR A 544 -2.01 -24.47 15.71
CA THR A 544 -2.01 -23.01 15.56
C THR A 544 -2.88 -22.59 14.38
N VAL A 545 -3.17 -21.30 14.28
CA VAL A 545 -4.01 -20.70 13.25
C VAL A 545 -3.29 -19.55 12.54
N TRP A 546 -3.78 -19.19 11.37
CA TRP A 546 -3.45 -17.98 10.62
C TRP A 546 -4.11 -16.75 11.25
N SER A 547 -3.73 -15.55 10.79
CA SER A 547 -4.26 -14.26 11.27
C SER A 547 -5.75 -14.03 10.96
N ASP A 548 -6.35 -14.87 10.11
CA ASP A 548 -7.79 -14.93 9.82
C ASP A 548 -8.53 -15.99 10.68
N GLY A 549 -7.81 -16.72 11.54
CA GLY A 549 -8.34 -17.79 12.38
C GLY A 549 -8.41 -19.17 11.71
N SER A 550 -8.06 -19.28 10.43
CA SER A 550 -8.02 -20.58 9.75
C SER A 550 -6.87 -21.48 10.26
N PRO A 551 -7.02 -22.81 10.30
CA PRO A 551 -5.96 -23.70 10.76
C PRO A 551 -4.70 -23.62 9.89
N LEU A 552 -3.53 -23.59 10.53
CA LEU A 552 -2.24 -23.72 9.84
C LEU A 552 -1.80 -25.19 9.85
N THR A 553 -1.47 -25.73 8.68
CA THR A 553 -1.16 -27.16 8.51
C THR A 553 0.18 -27.41 7.82
N SER A 554 0.68 -28.64 7.88
CA SER A 554 1.88 -29.09 7.16
C SER A 554 1.75 -28.94 5.64
N TYR A 555 0.51 -28.98 5.12
CA TYR A 555 0.23 -28.76 3.71
C TYR A 555 0.53 -27.33 3.24
N ASP A 556 0.49 -26.33 4.15
CA ASP A 556 0.86 -24.95 3.81
C ASP A 556 2.37 -24.82 3.60
N PHE A 557 3.17 -25.54 4.39
CA PHE A 557 4.63 -25.63 4.20
C PHE A 557 4.96 -26.35 2.88
N GLU A 558 4.38 -27.55 2.67
CA GLU A 558 4.60 -28.30 1.44
C GLU A 558 4.25 -27.46 0.20
N TYR A 559 3.10 -26.78 0.23
CA TYR A 559 2.65 -25.92 -0.85
C TYR A 559 3.62 -24.76 -1.11
N ALA A 560 4.01 -24.01 -0.07
CA ALA A 560 4.89 -22.85 -0.22
C ALA A 560 6.26 -23.24 -0.78
N TRP A 561 6.86 -24.30 -0.26
CA TRP A 561 8.21 -24.74 -0.67
C TRP A 561 8.19 -25.34 -2.08
N LYS A 562 7.19 -26.14 -2.43
CA LYS A 562 7.03 -26.63 -3.81
C LYS A 562 6.76 -25.49 -4.79
N LYS A 563 6.06 -24.42 -4.38
CA LYS A 563 5.85 -23.24 -5.21
C LYS A 563 7.16 -22.48 -5.48
N ILE A 564 8.03 -22.32 -4.47
CA ILE A 564 9.40 -21.77 -4.65
C ILE A 564 10.18 -22.57 -5.71
N LEU A 565 10.11 -23.90 -5.61
CA LEU A 565 10.81 -24.84 -6.49
C LEU A 565 10.17 -24.97 -7.88
N SER A 566 8.98 -24.43 -8.11
CA SER A 566 8.35 -24.43 -9.44
C SER A 566 9.19 -23.68 -10.47
N PRO A 567 9.44 -24.23 -11.67
CA PRO A 567 10.13 -23.52 -12.76
C PRO A 567 9.45 -22.20 -13.15
N ARG A 568 8.13 -22.08 -12.93
CA ARG A 568 7.35 -20.88 -13.28
C ARG A 568 7.38 -19.80 -12.20
N PHE A 569 7.82 -20.11 -10.98
CA PHE A 569 7.87 -19.15 -9.89
C PHE A 569 9.22 -18.43 -9.87
N ASN A 570 9.22 -17.12 -10.09
CA ASN A 570 10.44 -16.35 -10.19
C ASN A 570 10.89 -15.87 -8.80
N THR A 571 11.97 -16.44 -8.27
CA THR A 571 12.60 -16.02 -7.02
C THR A 571 14.11 -16.21 -7.13
N ALA A 572 14.87 -15.24 -6.63
CA ALA A 572 16.33 -15.29 -6.60
C ALA A 572 16.88 -16.28 -5.56
N PHE A 573 16.03 -16.78 -4.66
CA PHE A 573 16.42 -17.53 -3.47
C PHE A 573 16.09 -19.03 -3.53
N ALA A 574 15.65 -19.55 -4.69
CA ALA A 574 15.30 -20.97 -4.82
C ALA A 574 16.45 -21.92 -4.50
N TYR A 575 17.69 -21.49 -4.75
CA TYR A 575 18.89 -22.29 -4.49
C TYR A 575 19.06 -22.68 -3.01
N LEU A 576 18.50 -21.91 -2.08
CA LEU A 576 18.53 -22.24 -0.65
C LEU A 576 17.75 -23.52 -0.32
N PHE A 577 16.88 -23.99 -1.22
CA PHE A 577 16.12 -25.22 -1.05
C PHE A 577 16.81 -26.43 -1.69
N TYR A 578 17.93 -26.28 -2.39
CA TYR A 578 18.53 -27.36 -3.20
C TYR A 578 19.17 -28.48 -2.39
N LEU A 579 19.39 -28.28 -1.08
CA LEU A 579 19.77 -29.38 -0.18
C LEU A 579 18.65 -30.43 0.00
N ILE A 580 17.40 -30.07 -0.32
CA ILE A 580 16.26 -30.98 -0.29
C ILE A 580 16.36 -31.88 -1.52
N LYS A 581 16.12 -33.17 -1.31
CA LYS A 581 16.21 -34.20 -2.34
C LYS A 581 15.41 -33.81 -3.59
N ASN A 582 16.05 -33.89 -4.75
CA ASN A 582 15.49 -33.54 -6.07
C ASN A 582 15.04 -32.07 -6.28
N ALA A 583 15.26 -31.16 -5.32
CA ALA A 583 14.75 -29.79 -5.40
C ALA A 583 15.32 -28.98 -6.59
N GLU A 584 16.63 -29.07 -6.81
CA GLU A 584 17.29 -28.40 -7.94
C GLU A 584 16.80 -28.92 -9.29
N LEU A 585 16.73 -30.25 -9.44
CA LEU A 585 16.23 -30.90 -10.66
C LEU A 585 14.79 -30.47 -10.95
N ALA A 586 13.97 -30.34 -9.91
CA ALA A 586 12.59 -29.91 -10.04
C ALA A 586 12.50 -28.43 -10.47
N LYS A 587 13.37 -27.56 -9.95
CA LYS A 587 13.47 -26.15 -10.38
C LYS A 587 13.93 -25.99 -11.82
N LYS A 588 14.82 -26.87 -12.28
CA LYS A 588 15.27 -26.98 -13.68
C LYS A 588 14.23 -27.65 -14.60
N GLY A 589 13.13 -28.17 -14.06
CA GLY A 589 12.09 -28.86 -14.83
C GLY A 589 12.47 -30.27 -15.29
N VAL A 590 13.53 -30.85 -14.73
CA VAL A 590 14.04 -32.19 -15.08
C VAL A 590 13.21 -33.30 -14.44
N VAL A 591 12.68 -33.06 -13.23
CA VAL A 591 11.82 -34.01 -12.50
C VAL A 591 10.52 -33.35 -12.07
N SER A 592 9.49 -34.17 -11.81
CA SER A 592 8.20 -33.68 -11.32
C SER A 592 8.26 -33.25 -9.84
N MET A 593 7.42 -32.29 -9.44
CA MET A 593 7.33 -31.83 -8.04
C MET A 593 6.98 -32.92 -7.02
N ASN A 594 6.38 -34.04 -7.46
CA ASN A 594 6.05 -35.17 -6.60
C ASN A 594 7.28 -36.00 -6.20
N GLN A 595 8.41 -35.84 -6.89
CA GLN A 595 9.68 -36.52 -6.57
C GLN A 595 10.55 -35.69 -5.61
N VAL A 596 10.18 -34.44 -5.34
CA VAL A 596 10.88 -33.58 -4.38
C VAL A 596 10.64 -34.11 -2.97
N GLY A 597 11.70 -34.16 -2.16
CA GLY A 597 11.68 -34.66 -0.78
C GLY A 597 10.90 -33.79 0.22
N ILE A 598 9.69 -33.35 -0.12
CA ILE A 598 8.80 -32.56 0.74
C ILE A 598 7.41 -33.19 0.68
N GLN A 599 6.92 -33.67 1.82
CA GLN A 599 5.64 -34.35 1.89
C GLN A 599 4.92 -34.05 3.20
N ALA A 600 3.70 -33.51 3.11
CA ALA A 600 2.77 -33.48 4.23
C ALA A 600 2.13 -34.87 4.39
N LEU A 601 2.39 -35.52 5.53
CA LEU A 601 1.83 -36.85 5.83
C LEU A 601 0.47 -36.78 6.53
N SER A 602 0.20 -35.67 7.21
CA SER A 602 -1.08 -35.31 7.85
C SER A 602 -1.07 -33.82 8.20
N ASP A 603 -2.17 -33.23 8.63
CA ASP A 603 -2.27 -31.80 8.99
C ASP A 603 -1.14 -31.31 9.90
N SER A 604 -0.62 -32.16 10.80
CA SER A 604 0.42 -31.81 11.76
C SER A 604 1.77 -32.50 11.53
N LEU A 605 1.97 -33.28 10.46
CA LEU A 605 3.23 -34.00 10.22
C LEU A 605 3.80 -33.68 8.83
N LEU A 606 4.94 -32.98 8.81
CA LEU A 606 5.72 -32.73 7.60
C LEU A 606 6.96 -33.63 7.57
N LYS A 607 7.18 -34.33 6.46
CA LYS A 607 8.41 -35.09 6.18
C LYS A 607 9.26 -34.34 5.16
N VAL A 608 10.56 -34.22 5.45
CA VAL A 608 11.55 -33.64 4.53
C VAL A 608 12.72 -34.60 4.35
N GLU A 609 13.09 -34.86 3.11
CA GLU A 609 14.27 -35.67 2.73
C GLU A 609 15.33 -34.78 2.08
N LEU A 610 16.59 -34.92 2.52
CA LEU A 610 17.75 -34.21 2.00
C LEU A 610 18.54 -35.08 1.02
N GLU A 611 19.28 -34.42 0.11
CA GLU A 611 20.18 -35.10 -0.83
C GLU A 611 21.39 -35.73 -0.09
N SER A 612 21.93 -34.98 0.88
CA SER A 612 23.03 -35.38 1.76
C SER A 612 22.74 -34.96 3.21
N PRO A 613 23.41 -35.54 4.21
CA PRO A 613 23.32 -35.06 5.60
C PRO A 613 23.69 -33.57 5.66
N SER A 614 23.00 -32.78 6.49
CA SER A 614 23.30 -31.36 6.67
C SER A 614 23.13 -30.94 8.12
N ALA A 615 24.24 -30.62 8.77
CA ALA A 615 24.26 -30.22 10.18
C ALA A 615 23.44 -28.95 10.47
N ASN A 616 23.25 -28.08 9.48
CA ASN A 616 22.58 -26.78 9.65
C ASN A 616 21.21 -26.71 9.00
N PHE A 617 20.62 -27.83 8.56
CA PHE A 617 19.30 -27.80 7.90
C PHE A 617 18.27 -27.06 8.76
N LEU A 618 18.26 -27.32 10.07
CA LEU A 618 17.35 -26.65 11.00
C LEU A 618 17.57 -25.12 11.08
N GLU A 619 18.78 -24.63 10.84
CA GLU A 619 19.04 -23.19 10.85
C GLU A 619 18.45 -22.48 9.61
N TYR A 620 18.46 -23.13 8.44
CA TYR A 620 17.76 -22.62 7.25
C TYR A 620 16.26 -22.41 7.53
N LEU A 621 15.66 -23.34 8.28
CA LEU A 621 14.24 -23.31 8.63
C LEU A 621 13.86 -22.15 9.56
N ALA A 622 14.83 -21.42 10.11
CA ALA A 622 14.61 -20.20 10.89
C ALA A 622 14.55 -18.93 10.02
N HIS A 623 14.83 -19.04 8.71
CA HIS A 623 14.75 -17.92 7.78
C HIS A 623 13.32 -17.73 7.25
N PRO A 624 12.80 -16.49 7.10
CA PRO A 624 11.43 -16.24 6.63
C PRO A 624 11.11 -16.82 5.24
N LEU A 625 12.12 -17.10 4.41
CA LEU A 625 11.93 -17.79 3.12
C LEU A 625 11.34 -19.21 3.27
N PHE A 626 11.58 -19.86 4.42
CA PHE A 626 11.06 -21.19 4.74
C PHE A 626 9.73 -21.15 5.50
N SER A 627 9.16 -19.96 5.72
CA SER A 627 7.85 -19.81 6.33
C SER A 627 6.73 -20.40 5.46
N PRO A 628 5.63 -20.84 6.06
CA PRO A 628 4.47 -21.31 5.31
C PRO A 628 3.76 -20.12 4.65
N VAL A 629 2.93 -20.42 3.64
CA VAL A 629 1.97 -19.47 3.05
C VAL A 629 0.61 -20.15 3.04
N SER A 630 -0.44 -19.45 3.47
CA SER A 630 -1.81 -19.97 3.45
C SER A 630 -2.19 -20.37 2.03
N ARG A 631 -2.32 -21.68 1.79
CA ARG A 631 -2.66 -22.22 0.46
C ARG A 631 -4.03 -21.72 -0.01
N HIS A 632 -4.98 -21.58 0.91
CA HIS A 632 -6.33 -21.10 0.61
C HIS A 632 -6.30 -19.69 0.02
N ILE A 633 -5.63 -18.77 0.72
CA ILE A 633 -5.54 -17.36 0.30
C ILE A 633 -4.70 -17.22 -0.96
N ASP A 634 -3.58 -17.94 -1.07
CA ASP A 634 -2.71 -17.83 -2.24
C ASP A 634 -3.33 -18.37 -3.54
N ILE A 635 -4.30 -19.30 -3.44
CA ILE A 635 -5.08 -19.80 -4.59
C ILE A 635 -6.23 -18.86 -4.94
N ASN A 636 -7.00 -18.43 -3.94
CA ASN A 636 -8.22 -17.66 -4.15
C ASN A 636 -7.95 -16.16 -4.38
N GLU A 637 -6.88 -15.63 -3.77
CA GLU A 637 -6.49 -14.23 -3.77
C GLU A 637 -4.97 -14.10 -4.04
N PRO A 638 -4.47 -14.44 -5.23
CA PRO A 638 -3.02 -14.48 -5.51
C PRO A 638 -2.30 -13.13 -5.36
N ASN A 639 -3.04 -12.03 -5.27
CA ASN A 639 -2.51 -10.68 -5.03
C ASN A 639 -2.40 -10.33 -3.53
N TRP A 640 -2.73 -11.25 -2.61
CA TRP A 640 -2.67 -11.03 -1.17
C TRP A 640 -1.38 -10.37 -0.63
N PRO A 641 -0.15 -10.59 -1.19
CA PRO A 641 1.04 -9.92 -0.66
C PRO A 641 1.03 -8.40 -0.85
N SER A 642 0.13 -7.92 -1.70
CA SER A 642 -0.08 -6.51 -2.01
C SER A 642 -1.27 -5.88 -1.28
N GLU A 643 -2.02 -6.68 -0.52
CA GLU A 643 -3.20 -6.24 0.24
C GLU A 643 -2.82 -5.91 1.70
N ASP A 644 -3.81 -5.50 2.50
CA ASP A 644 -3.70 -5.26 3.94
C ASP A 644 -4.96 -5.77 4.70
N GLY A 645 -4.99 -5.53 6.01
CA GLY A 645 -6.14 -5.86 6.85
C GLY A 645 -6.45 -7.36 6.86
N GLN A 646 -7.71 -7.72 6.55
CA GLN A 646 -8.16 -9.11 6.56
C GLN A 646 -7.69 -9.92 5.34
N ARG A 647 -7.25 -9.25 4.26
CA ARG A 647 -6.79 -9.92 3.03
C ARG A 647 -5.33 -10.32 3.08
N TYR A 648 -4.55 -9.71 3.97
CA TYR A 648 -3.17 -10.11 4.23
C TYR A 648 -3.11 -11.16 5.34
N VAL A 649 -3.09 -12.43 4.94
CA VAL A 649 -3.11 -13.56 5.88
C VAL A 649 -1.69 -14.04 6.20
N CYS A 650 -1.34 -14.07 7.48
CA CYS A 650 0.01 -14.31 7.98
C CYS A 650 -0.02 -15.04 9.33
N ASN A 651 1.11 -15.56 9.83
CA ASN A 651 1.15 -16.37 11.07
C ASN A 651 2.16 -15.87 12.11
N GLY A 652 2.77 -14.70 11.91
CA GLY A 652 3.76 -14.12 12.81
C GLY A 652 3.16 -13.29 13.95
N ALA A 653 4.05 -12.68 14.73
CA ALA A 653 3.73 -11.86 15.90
C ALA A 653 2.92 -10.60 15.56
N PHE A 654 3.11 -10.05 14.37
CA PHE A 654 2.37 -8.89 13.88
C PHE A 654 1.63 -9.22 12.60
N LYS A 655 0.61 -8.41 12.31
CA LYS A 655 -0.10 -8.42 11.02
C LYS A 655 -0.17 -7.01 10.44
N ILE A 656 -0.33 -6.92 9.13
CA ILE A 656 -0.45 -5.65 8.42
C ILE A 656 -1.87 -5.10 8.62
N GLU A 657 -2.00 -3.95 9.27
CA GLU A 657 -3.26 -3.20 9.32
C GLU A 657 -3.41 -2.31 8.08
N LYS A 658 -2.32 -1.65 7.66
CA LYS A 658 -2.30 -0.76 6.49
C LYS A 658 -1.01 -0.91 5.70
N ASN A 659 -1.16 -0.98 4.37
CA ASN A 659 -0.06 -1.01 3.43
C ASN A 659 -0.18 0.16 2.44
N HIS A 660 0.31 1.33 2.83
CA HIS A 660 0.48 2.45 1.90
C HIS A 660 1.78 2.24 1.13
N LYS A 661 1.81 1.27 0.19
CA LYS A 661 2.98 0.96 -0.65
C LYS A 661 3.73 2.23 -1.06
N ASP A 662 5.05 2.14 -0.98
CA ASP A 662 6.01 3.21 -1.24
C ASP A 662 6.05 4.36 -0.22
N SER A 663 5.15 4.43 0.76
CA SER A 663 5.08 5.56 1.71
C SER A 663 5.03 5.17 3.19
N SER A 664 4.22 4.20 3.62
CA SER A 664 4.14 3.78 5.02
C SER A 664 3.47 2.44 5.24
N TYR A 665 3.81 1.79 6.35
CA TYR A 665 3.22 0.52 6.78
C TYR A 665 2.80 0.63 8.24
N THR A 666 1.64 0.08 8.57
CA THR A 666 1.19 -0.06 9.96
C THR A 666 1.05 -1.53 10.30
N LEU A 667 1.89 -1.99 11.22
CA LEU A 667 1.80 -3.34 11.79
C LEU A 667 1.14 -3.27 13.16
N ILE A 668 0.25 -4.21 13.44
CA ILE A 668 -0.43 -4.33 14.73
C ILE A 668 -0.19 -5.73 15.30
N LYS A 669 -0.20 -5.84 16.64
CA LYS A 669 -0.09 -7.12 17.34
C LYS A 669 -1.10 -8.11 16.77
N ASN A 670 -0.66 -9.32 16.45
CA ASN A 670 -1.52 -10.37 15.93
C ASN A 670 -2.18 -11.14 17.11
N PRO A 671 -3.51 -11.02 17.31
CA PRO A 671 -4.18 -11.66 18.44
C PRO A 671 -4.26 -13.20 18.32
N TYR A 672 -4.05 -13.74 17.11
CA TYR A 672 -4.07 -15.17 16.81
C TYR A 672 -2.70 -15.84 16.91
N TYR A 673 -1.65 -15.06 17.13
CA TYR A 673 -0.30 -15.58 17.27
C TYR A 673 -0.17 -16.46 18.52
N TRP A 674 0.41 -17.65 18.36
CA TRP A 674 0.46 -18.67 19.43
C TRP A 674 1.29 -18.22 20.65
N ASP A 675 2.28 -17.34 20.45
CA ASP A 675 3.19 -16.84 21.48
C ASP A 675 2.97 -15.36 21.81
N LYS A 676 1.70 -14.92 21.75
CA LYS A 676 1.30 -13.50 21.87
C LYS A 676 1.60 -12.84 23.21
N GLU A 677 1.80 -13.62 24.26
CA GLU A 677 2.16 -13.13 25.60
C GLU A 677 3.56 -12.49 25.64
N HIS A 678 4.43 -12.85 24.69
CA HIS A 678 5.78 -12.30 24.57
C HIS A 678 5.86 -11.13 23.59
N ILE A 679 4.72 -10.61 23.12
CA ILE A 679 4.67 -9.40 22.29
C ILE A 679 4.32 -8.20 23.19
N TYR A 680 5.28 -7.29 23.34
CA TYR A 680 5.14 -6.10 24.19
C TYR A 680 4.69 -4.84 23.43
N LEU A 681 4.97 -4.74 22.12
CA LEU A 681 4.50 -3.64 21.29
C LEU A 681 3.07 -3.88 20.80
N ASP A 682 2.25 -2.84 20.84
CA ASP A 682 0.90 -2.88 20.27
C ASP A 682 0.92 -2.58 18.77
N ARG A 683 1.80 -1.66 18.36
CA ARG A 683 1.89 -1.16 16.98
C ARG A 683 3.32 -0.85 16.57
N ILE A 684 3.60 -1.06 15.29
CA ILE A 684 4.82 -0.58 14.62
C ILE A 684 4.39 0.27 13.43
N LEU A 685 4.77 1.54 13.46
CA LEU A 685 4.51 2.52 12.40
C LEU A 685 5.79 2.74 11.61
N ILE A 686 5.74 2.47 10.32
CA ILE A 686 6.89 2.52 9.44
C ILE A 686 6.63 3.61 8.40
N THR A 687 7.54 4.57 8.29
CA THR A 687 7.46 5.66 7.31
C THR A 687 8.62 5.56 6.34
N THR A 688 8.33 5.59 5.05
CA THR A 688 9.33 5.66 3.99
C THR A 688 9.59 7.12 3.62
N SER A 689 10.84 7.57 3.74
CA SER A 689 11.27 8.92 3.37
C SER A 689 12.75 8.93 2.98
N TYR A 690 13.25 10.01 2.36
CA TYR A 690 14.67 10.09 2.06
C TYR A 690 15.52 10.02 3.35
N HIS A 691 16.75 9.50 3.25
CA HIS A 691 17.61 9.30 4.43
C HIS A 691 17.71 10.56 5.30
N SER A 692 17.92 11.74 4.70
CA SER A 692 18.08 13.01 5.43
C SER A 692 16.83 13.37 6.21
N GLN A 693 15.65 13.20 5.59
CA GLN A 693 14.36 13.43 6.23
C GLN A 693 14.13 12.44 7.38
N THR A 694 14.57 11.19 7.25
CA THR A 694 14.47 10.18 8.30
C THR A 694 15.33 10.57 9.53
N TYR A 695 16.56 11.05 9.31
CA TYR A 695 17.42 11.58 10.38
C TYR A 695 16.83 12.84 11.04
N ASP A 696 16.24 13.75 10.26
CA ASP A 696 15.51 14.92 10.80
C ASP A 696 14.32 14.48 11.66
N MET A 697 13.54 13.49 11.20
CA MET A 697 12.43 12.93 11.96
C MET A 697 12.90 12.25 13.26
N PHE A 698 14.05 11.56 13.23
CA PHE A 698 14.65 10.97 14.43
C PHE A 698 15.08 12.03 15.45
N SER A 699 15.72 13.11 15.01
CA SER A 699 16.10 14.24 15.91
C SER A 699 14.89 14.95 16.52
N GLN A 700 13.76 14.97 15.79
CA GLN A 700 12.46 15.50 16.26
C GLN A 700 11.64 14.50 17.09
N ASN A 701 12.20 13.33 17.47
CA ASN A 701 11.50 12.25 18.18
C ASN A 701 10.28 11.68 17.45
N LYS A 702 10.16 11.87 16.13
CA LYS A 702 9.10 11.26 15.30
C LYS A 702 9.42 9.82 14.89
N ILE A 703 10.69 9.42 15.03
CA ILE A 703 11.20 8.07 14.79
C ILE A 703 12.02 7.64 16.00
N HIS A 704 11.92 6.37 16.39
CA HIS A 704 12.56 5.82 17.59
C HIS A 704 13.84 5.03 17.29
N LEU A 705 13.99 4.55 16.05
CA LEU A 705 15.12 3.74 15.61
C LEU A 705 15.41 4.01 14.13
N ILE A 706 16.69 4.20 13.82
CA ILE A 706 17.25 4.29 12.47
C ILE A 706 18.50 3.41 12.40
N GLY A 707 18.87 2.95 11.20
CA GLY A 707 20.06 2.11 11.02
C GLY A 707 19.90 1.04 9.95
N THR A 708 20.98 0.30 9.67
CA THR A 708 21.00 -0.71 8.61
C THR A 708 20.22 -1.97 9.01
N PRO A 709 19.41 -2.60 8.13
CA PRO A 709 19.24 -2.30 6.70
C PRO A 709 18.13 -1.27 6.39
N MET A 710 17.44 -0.73 7.40
CA MET A 710 16.26 0.15 7.23
C MET A 710 16.61 1.52 6.66
N VAL A 711 17.72 2.11 7.12
CA VAL A 711 18.16 3.45 6.76
C VAL A 711 19.66 3.41 6.53
N THR A 712 20.08 3.97 5.39
CA THR A 712 21.47 4.28 5.06
C THR A 712 22.15 5.04 6.19
N TRP A 713 23.28 4.53 6.68
CA TRP A 713 24.04 5.13 7.78
C TRP A 713 24.70 6.45 7.36
N ASP A 714 24.55 7.50 8.19
CA ASP A 714 25.19 8.82 8.04
C ASP A 714 26.20 9.06 9.17
N ASN A 715 27.49 9.12 8.81
CA ASN A 715 28.60 9.37 9.73
C ASN A 715 28.63 10.81 10.27
N ASN A 716 27.96 11.76 9.59
CA ASN A 716 27.95 13.17 10.00
C ASN A 716 26.85 13.49 11.02
N PHE A 717 25.91 12.58 11.24
CA PHE A 717 24.81 12.80 12.14
C PHE A 717 25.26 12.77 13.61
N LYS A 718 24.88 13.81 14.37
CA LYS A 718 25.22 13.93 15.80
C LYS A 718 24.08 13.43 16.67
N LEU A 719 24.42 12.54 17.61
CA LEU A 719 23.48 12.00 18.59
C LEU A 719 22.98 13.08 19.55
N GLY A 720 21.68 13.03 19.88
CA GLY A 720 21.12 13.77 20.99
C GLY A 720 21.42 13.10 22.35
N ALA A 721 21.21 13.83 23.44
CA ALA A 721 21.50 13.36 24.80
C ALA A 721 20.70 12.09 25.22
N ASN A 722 19.53 11.86 24.60
CA ASN A 722 18.63 10.75 24.88
C ASN A 722 18.73 9.60 23.85
N ASP A 723 19.72 9.67 22.97
CA ASP A 723 19.96 8.68 21.93
C ASP A 723 21.16 7.80 22.30
N GLU A 724 21.24 6.62 21.72
CA GLU A 724 22.41 5.75 21.80
C GLU A 724 22.68 5.06 20.47
N THR A 725 23.96 4.78 20.22
CA THR A 725 24.39 4.00 19.06
C THR A 725 24.66 2.56 19.47
N LEU A 726 24.11 1.62 18.70
CA LEU A 726 24.45 0.21 18.76
C LEU A 726 25.18 -0.18 17.48
N ILE A 727 26.40 -0.72 17.63
CA ILE A 727 27.15 -1.33 16.54
C ILE A 727 27.26 -2.82 16.85
N HIS A 728 26.80 -3.64 15.92
CA HIS A 728 26.89 -5.09 16.01
C HIS A 728 27.62 -5.60 14.78
N VAL A 729 28.81 -6.17 14.94
CA VAL A 729 29.48 -6.87 13.84
C VAL A 729 28.57 -8.00 13.41
N ASP A 730 28.19 -8.02 12.13
CA ASP A 730 27.44 -9.13 11.57
C ASP A 730 28.42 -10.11 10.90
N ASP A 731 27.98 -11.34 10.66
CA ASP A 731 28.82 -12.34 9.97
C ASP A 731 29.02 -12.02 8.47
N GLY A 732 28.64 -10.82 8.02
CA GLY A 732 28.77 -10.37 6.64
C GLY A 732 30.20 -9.94 6.31
N LEU A 733 30.59 -10.15 5.06
CA LEU A 733 31.92 -9.84 4.54
C LEU A 733 31.80 -8.99 3.29
N TYR A 734 32.70 -8.02 3.16
CA TYR A 734 32.89 -7.31 1.89
C TYR A 734 34.08 -7.92 1.14
N TRP A 735 33.80 -8.48 -0.04
CA TRP A 735 34.77 -9.16 -0.89
C TRP A 735 35.05 -8.38 -2.16
N CYS A 736 36.30 -8.46 -2.60
CA CYS A 736 36.70 -8.21 -3.97
C CYS A 736 36.88 -9.56 -4.69
N VAL A 737 35.96 -9.90 -5.58
CA VAL A 737 35.95 -11.17 -6.32
C VAL A 737 36.76 -11.02 -7.60
N CYS A 738 37.68 -11.97 -7.84
CA CYS A 738 38.48 -12.04 -9.06
C CYS A 738 37.95 -13.15 -9.97
N ASN A 739 37.54 -12.82 -11.19
CA ASN A 739 37.12 -13.82 -12.16
C ASN A 739 38.34 -14.49 -12.82
N THR A 740 38.61 -15.73 -12.43
CA THR A 740 39.80 -16.49 -12.86
C THR A 740 39.72 -17.01 -14.30
N LYS A 741 38.60 -16.81 -15.01
CA LYS A 741 38.51 -17.03 -16.46
C LYS A 741 39.21 -15.93 -17.28
N TYR A 742 39.47 -14.76 -16.69
CA TYR A 742 40.22 -13.70 -17.36
C TYR A 742 41.73 -13.98 -17.30
N PRO A 743 42.48 -13.79 -18.42
CA PRO A 743 43.89 -14.19 -18.50
C PRO A 743 44.77 -13.65 -17.37
N TYR A 744 44.65 -12.36 -17.03
CA TYR A 744 45.46 -11.71 -15.99
C TYR A 744 45.10 -12.16 -14.57
N LEU A 745 43.86 -12.59 -14.36
CA LEU A 745 43.37 -13.02 -13.05
C LEU A 745 43.45 -14.53 -12.86
N LYS A 746 43.95 -15.28 -13.86
CA LYS A 746 44.14 -16.73 -13.78
C LYS A 746 45.32 -17.10 -12.86
N ASN A 747 46.41 -16.32 -12.90
CA ASN A 747 47.59 -16.56 -12.06
C ASN A 747 47.33 -16.11 -10.61
N ASN A 748 47.62 -16.97 -9.64
CA ASN A 748 47.37 -16.70 -8.22
C ASN A 748 48.28 -15.60 -7.66
N LYS A 749 49.54 -15.47 -8.12
CA LYS A 749 50.46 -14.42 -7.67
C LYS A 749 49.98 -13.02 -8.00
N ILE A 750 49.31 -12.86 -9.16
CA ILE A 750 48.65 -11.58 -9.49
C ILE A 750 47.55 -11.29 -8.45
N ARG A 751 46.69 -12.25 -8.13
CA ARG A 751 45.62 -12.07 -7.13
C ARG A 751 46.16 -11.80 -5.73
N GLN A 752 47.22 -12.50 -5.32
CA GLN A 752 47.92 -12.28 -4.05
C GLN A 752 48.53 -10.87 -3.98
N ALA A 753 49.20 -10.42 -5.05
CA ALA A 753 49.75 -9.06 -5.11
C ALA A 753 48.67 -7.98 -5.02
N LEU A 754 47.52 -8.18 -5.68
CA LEU A 754 46.37 -7.30 -5.56
C LEU A 754 45.85 -7.25 -4.11
N ALA A 755 45.83 -8.38 -3.39
CA ALA A 755 45.40 -8.47 -2.00
C ALA A 755 46.38 -7.78 -1.01
N LEU A 756 47.68 -7.93 -1.25
CA LEU A 756 48.76 -7.34 -0.45
C LEU A 756 48.86 -5.82 -0.65
N ALA A 757 48.56 -5.32 -1.85
CA ALA A 757 48.58 -3.90 -2.14
C ALA A 757 47.54 -3.10 -1.32
N ILE A 758 46.53 -3.75 -0.73
CA ILE A 758 45.42 -3.07 -0.06
C ILE A 758 45.70 -2.86 1.43
N ASN A 759 45.80 -1.60 1.85
CA ASN A 759 45.75 -1.25 3.27
C ASN A 759 44.31 -1.20 3.77
N ARG A 760 43.85 -2.27 4.44
CA ARG A 760 42.46 -2.42 4.89
C ARG A 760 42.06 -1.43 5.99
N LEU A 761 42.98 -1.04 6.86
CA LEU A 761 42.69 -0.04 7.90
C LEU A 761 42.52 1.35 7.29
N GLU A 762 43.37 1.71 6.33
CA GLU A 762 43.25 2.97 5.59
C GLU A 762 42.01 2.98 4.69
N LEU A 763 41.62 1.84 4.12
CA LEU A 763 40.33 1.68 3.44
C LEU A 763 39.19 2.04 4.39
N LEU A 764 39.14 1.41 5.58
CA LEU A 764 38.10 1.62 6.57
C LEU A 764 38.06 3.07 7.08
N ASP A 765 39.21 3.70 7.28
CA ASP A 765 39.30 5.13 7.61
C ASP A 765 38.78 6.00 6.45
N THR A 766 39.10 5.65 5.19
CA THR A 766 38.65 6.39 3.98
C THR A 766 37.14 6.33 3.77
N ILE A 767 36.53 5.17 4.04
CA ILE A 767 35.07 5.00 3.95
C ILE A 767 34.36 5.31 5.27
N GLU A 768 35.10 5.80 6.28
CA GLU A 768 34.61 6.13 7.61
C GLU A 768 33.76 5.01 8.24
N TYR A 769 34.25 3.77 8.17
CA TYR A 769 33.55 2.57 8.64
C TYR A 769 34.25 1.97 9.87
N PRO A 770 33.55 1.22 10.75
CA PRO A 770 34.17 0.59 11.92
C PRO A 770 35.39 -0.28 11.56
N LYS A 771 36.39 -0.28 12.44
CA LYS A 771 37.71 -0.91 12.23
C LYS A 771 37.69 -2.44 12.33
N ASN A 772 37.03 -3.09 11.38
CA ASN A 772 36.86 -4.55 11.30
C ASN A 772 37.49 -5.13 10.01
N PRO A 773 38.82 -5.09 9.84
CA PRO A 773 39.47 -5.61 8.63
C PRO A 773 39.32 -7.13 8.52
N ALA A 774 39.05 -7.63 7.31
CA ALA A 774 38.90 -9.06 7.05
C ALA A 774 40.12 -9.59 6.28
N TYR A 775 40.58 -10.77 6.70
CA TYR A 775 41.72 -11.47 6.09
C TYR A 775 41.39 -12.91 5.69
N SER A 776 40.15 -13.35 5.90
CA SER A 776 39.63 -14.67 5.55
C SER A 776 38.40 -14.54 4.64
N PRO A 777 38.14 -15.52 3.73
CA PRO A 777 36.83 -15.67 3.08
C PRO A 777 35.70 -15.95 4.08
N LEU A 778 36.01 -16.21 5.35
CA LEU A 778 35.04 -16.46 6.42
C LEU A 778 35.03 -15.30 7.42
N PRO A 779 33.89 -15.02 8.07
CA PRO A 779 33.85 -14.06 9.17
C PRO A 779 34.70 -14.56 10.33
N SER A 780 35.21 -13.65 11.15
CA SER A 780 36.04 -13.94 12.33
C SER A 780 35.39 -14.91 13.31
N SER A 781 34.06 -14.95 13.36
CA SER A 781 33.26 -15.91 14.12
C SER A 781 33.37 -17.37 13.63
N GLN A 782 33.77 -17.57 12.37
CA GLN A 782 33.81 -18.87 11.67
C GLN A 782 35.23 -19.27 11.24
N SER A 783 36.09 -18.31 10.95
CA SER A 783 37.47 -18.55 10.52
C SER A 783 38.29 -19.25 11.61
N GLN A 784 39.07 -20.24 11.21
CA GLN A 784 40.02 -20.91 12.12
C GLN A 784 41.46 -20.40 11.94
N ILE A 785 41.71 -19.52 10.96
CA ILE A 785 43.04 -19.03 10.64
C ILE A 785 43.33 -17.72 11.39
N PRO A 786 44.41 -17.65 12.18
CA PRO A 786 44.79 -16.41 12.87
C PRO A 786 45.09 -15.29 11.86
N HIS A 787 44.43 -14.14 12.01
CA HIS A 787 44.56 -12.97 11.12
C HIS A 787 46.02 -12.52 10.86
N SER A 788 46.94 -12.80 11.78
CA SER A 788 48.35 -12.40 11.72
C SER A 788 49.25 -13.25 10.81
N SER A 789 48.75 -14.36 10.24
CA SER A 789 49.59 -15.41 9.65
C SER A 789 49.69 -15.42 8.12
N LEU A 790 48.87 -14.65 7.38
CA LEU A 790 48.69 -14.85 5.94
C LEU A 790 49.41 -13.87 5.01
N PHE A 791 50.09 -12.86 5.56
CA PHE A 791 50.71 -11.80 4.76
C PHE A 791 52.05 -11.30 5.33
N GLN A 792 52.75 -12.14 6.08
CA GLN A 792 54.09 -11.79 6.54
C GLN A 792 55.10 -12.12 5.43
N THR A 793 55.82 -11.10 4.96
CA THR A 793 57.13 -11.15 4.27
C THR A 793 57.24 -11.09 2.73
N GLU A 794 56.15 -11.02 1.95
CA GLU A 794 56.27 -10.94 0.47
C GLU A 794 56.06 -9.52 -0.08
N ASP A 795 56.96 -9.07 -0.98
CA ASP A 795 56.87 -7.79 -1.69
C ASP A 795 55.79 -7.87 -2.79
N GLU A 796 54.72 -7.08 -2.65
CA GLU A 796 53.59 -7.09 -3.58
C GLU A 796 54.00 -6.78 -5.03
N LYS A 797 55.04 -5.96 -5.24
CA LYS A 797 55.56 -5.64 -6.57
C LYS A 797 56.31 -6.81 -7.16
N ALA A 798 57.07 -7.54 -6.34
CA ALA A 798 57.82 -8.70 -6.80
C ALA A 798 56.86 -9.82 -7.24
N LEU A 799 55.83 -10.12 -6.43
CA LEU A 799 54.79 -11.09 -6.78
C LEU A 799 54.03 -10.70 -8.05
N PHE A 800 53.66 -9.43 -8.18
CA PHE A 800 52.92 -8.97 -9.36
C PHE A 800 53.75 -9.11 -10.64
N ARG A 801 55.04 -8.74 -10.60
CA ARG A 801 55.96 -8.93 -11.73
C ARG A 801 56.13 -10.40 -12.09
N GLN A 802 56.36 -11.25 -11.09
CA GLN A 802 56.50 -12.69 -11.31
C GLN A 802 55.23 -13.30 -11.92
N GLY A 803 54.05 -12.91 -11.41
CA GLY A 803 52.77 -13.38 -11.95
C GLY A 803 52.52 -12.91 -13.39
N LEU A 804 52.94 -11.69 -13.75
CA LEU A 804 52.89 -11.19 -15.13
C LEU A 804 53.85 -11.96 -16.05
N GLU A 805 55.08 -12.21 -15.61
CA GLU A 805 56.09 -13.00 -16.34
C GLU A 805 55.59 -14.43 -16.61
N GLU A 806 55.10 -15.12 -15.58
CA GLU A 806 54.53 -16.48 -15.68
C GLU A 806 53.29 -16.54 -16.60
N SER A 807 52.56 -15.43 -16.70
CA SER A 807 51.39 -15.32 -17.56
C SER A 807 51.72 -14.85 -18.97
N GLY A 808 52.97 -14.49 -19.26
CA GLY A 808 53.42 -13.98 -20.55
C GLY A 808 52.90 -12.57 -20.89
N PHE A 809 52.67 -11.72 -19.89
CA PHE A 809 52.18 -10.35 -20.08
C PHE A 809 53.19 -9.31 -19.59
N SER A 810 53.25 -8.15 -20.25
CA SER A 810 53.89 -6.95 -19.70
C SER A 810 52.85 -5.98 -19.14
N LEU A 811 53.21 -5.20 -18.12
CA LEU A 811 52.31 -4.20 -17.54
C LEU A 811 51.89 -3.13 -18.57
N SER A 812 52.78 -2.79 -19.51
CA SER A 812 52.51 -1.82 -20.58
C SER A 812 51.47 -2.29 -21.60
N GLU A 813 51.31 -3.60 -21.78
CA GLU A 813 50.36 -4.19 -22.71
C GLU A 813 49.00 -4.48 -22.07
N MET A 814 48.88 -4.29 -20.74
CA MET A 814 47.67 -4.65 -20.03
C MET A 814 46.62 -3.53 -20.11
N PRO A 815 45.40 -3.82 -20.60
CA PRO A 815 44.32 -2.84 -20.58
C PRO A 815 43.90 -2.56 -19.12
N PRO A 816 43.27 -1.40 -18.86
CA PRO A 816 42.74 -1.11 -17.53
C PRO A 816 41.78 -2.20 -17.05
N ILE A 817 41.95 -2.66 -15.81
CA ILE A 817 41.08 -3.68 -15.23
C ILE A 817 39.75 -3.06 -14.78
N THR A 818 38.63 -3.68 -15.13
CA THR A 818 37.30 -3.18 -14.78
C THR A 818 36.89 -3.67 -13.39
N ILE A 819 36.55 -2.73 -12.50
CA ILE A 819 36.01 -2.97 -11.16
C ILE A 819 34.51 -2.67 -11.19
N ALA A 820 33.68 -3.71 -11.17
CA ALA A 820 32.23 -3.59 -11.07
C ALA A 820 31.80 -3.46 -9.60
N PHE A 821 30.89 -2.53 -9.31
CA PHE A 821 30.35 -2.32 -7.96
C PHE A 821 28.91 -1.83 -8.00
N THR A 822 28.20 -1.95 -6.88
CA THR A 822 26.84 -1.43 -6.72
C THR A 822 26.85 0.08 -6.52
N GLN A 823 26.25 0.84 -7.45
CA GLN A 823 26.34 2.31 -7.44
C GLN A 823 25.54 3.00 -6.32
N ARG A 824 24.57 2.30 -5.70
CA ARG A 824 23.67 2.84 -4.67
C ARG A 824 24.04 2.44 -3.23
N THR A 825 25.14 1.72 -3.04
CA THR A 825 25.63 1.38 -1.69
C THR A 825 26.56 2.47 -1.18
N ILE A 826 26.48 2.79 0.11
CA ILE A 826 27.27 3.83 0.80
C ILE A 826 28.77 3.73 0.46
N PHE A 827 29.34 2.53 0.52
CA PHE A 827 30.78 2.32 0.40
C PHE A 827 31.23 1.73 -0.93
N GLY A 828 30.32 1.29 -1.82
CA GLY A 828 30.70 0.56 -3.04
C GLY A 828 31.62 1.34 -3.99
N LYS A 829 31.25 2.60 -4.27
CA LYS A 829 32.06 3.49 -5.12
C LYS A 829 33.39 3.87 -4.44
N ALA A 830 33.33 4.31 -3.18
CA ALA A 830 34.50 4.74 -2.44
C ALA A 830 35.53 3.60 -2.28
N THR A 831 35.05 2.37 -2.06
CA THR A 831 35.92 1.18 -2.02
C THR A 831 36.57 0.94 -3.39
N ALA A 832 35.81 1.03 -4.50
CA ALA A 832 36.36 0.82 -5.84
C ALA A 832 37.42 1.88 -6.20
N GLU A 833 37.19 3.14 -5.84
CA GLU A 833 38.14 4.24 -6.00
C GLU A 833 39.42 4.01 -5.16
N PHE A 834 39.26 3.59 -3.91
CA PHE A 834 40.38 3.27 -3.03
C PHE A 834 41.25 2.12 -3.58
N LEU A 835 40.63 1.03 -4.01
CA LEU A 835 41.34 -0.11 -4.62
C LEU A 835 42.08 0.31 -5.89
N SER A 836 41.42 1.08 -6.77
CA SER A 836 42.06 1.63 -7.97
C SER A 836 43.27 2.48 -7.64
N SER A 837 43.20 3.30 -6.58
CA SER A 837 44.32 4.14 -6.13
C SER A 837 45.48 3.30 -5.59
N GLN A 838 45.22 2.35 -4.69
CA GLN A 838 46.25 1.49 -4.10
C GLN A 838 46.95 0.65 -5.16
N TRP A 839 46.21 0.04 -6.10
CA TRP A 839 46.79 -0.73 -7.19
C TRP A 839 47.58 0.14 -8.17
N LYS A 840 47.15 1.39 -8.42
CA LYS A 840 47.93 2.30 -9.26
C LYS A 840 49.23 2.71 -8.58
N GLN A 841 49.19 3.08 -7.30
CA GLN A 841 50.33 3.55 -6.54
C GLN A 841 51.37 2.45 -6.30
N LYS A 842 50.92 1.24 -5.92
CA LYS A 842 51.82 0.16 -5.54
C LYS A 842 52.22 -0.73 -6.72
N LEU A 843 51.30 -1.00 -7.66
CA LEU A 843 51.54 -1.96 -8.74
C LEU A 843 51.64 -1.32 -10.13
N GLY A 844 51.33 -0.02 -10.26
CA GLY A 844 51.25 0.67 -11.56
C GLY A 844 50.00 0.34 -12.38
N LEU A 845 49.13 -0.53 -11.86
CA LEU A 845 47.94 -1.06 -12.51
C LEU A 845 46.86 0.02 -12.69
N SER A 846 46.41 0.20 -13.93
CA SER A 846 45.28 1.08 -14.25
C SER A 846 43.95 0.34 -14.10
N SER A 847 42.91 1.02 -13.60
CA SER A 847 41.57 0.44 -13.45
C SER A 847 40.48 1.33 -14.05
N THR A 848 39.36 0.74 -14.44
CA THR A 848 38.13 1.43 -14.87
C THR A 848 36.99 1.04 -13.93
N LEU A 849 36.22 2.01 -13.47
CA LEU A 849 35.16 1.80 -12.48
C LEU A 849 33.80 1.66 -13.18
N GLN A 850 33.08 0.57 -12.91
CA GLN A 850 31.77 0.29 -13.50
C GLN A 850 30.68 0.21 -12.42
N GLY A 851 29.93 1.30 -12.26
CA GLY A 851 28.75 1.32 -11.41
C GLY A 851 27.58 0.54 -12.04
N CYS A 852 27.02 -0.41 -11.30
CA CYS A 852 25.88 -1.23 -11.71
C CYS A 852 24.72 -1.11 -10.71
N ASP A 853 23.49 -1.41 -11.15
CA ASP A 853 22.42 -1.79 -10.23
C ASP A 853 22.58 -3.23 -9.72
N TYR A 854 21.88 -3.59 -8.64
CA TYR A 854 22.02 -4.90 -7.98
C TYR A 854 21.71 -6.07 -8.92
N LYS A 855 20.65 -5.97 -9.74
CA LYS A 855 20.26 -7.04 -10.66
C LYS A 855 21.32 -7.25 -11.73
N THR A 856 21.88 -6.17 -12.25
CA THR A 856 22.90 -6.18 -13.30
C THR A 856 24.20 -6.78 -12.77
N ILE A 857 24.68 -6.36 -11.59
CA ILE A 857 25.91 -6.95 -11.03
C ILE A 857 25.72 -8.41 -10.66
N PHE A 858 24.56 -8.81 -10.10
CA PHE A 858 24.28 -10.21 -9.79
C PHE A 858 24.22 -11.09 -11.04
N THR A 859 23.63 -10.58 -12.12
CA THR A 859 23.65 -11.26 -13.42
C THR A 859 25.09 -11.44 -13.91
N LYS A 860 25.88 -10.36 -13.91
CA LYS A 860 27.30 -10.42 -14.29
C LYS A 860 28.10 -11.44 -13.47
N LEU A 861 27.91 -11.45 -12.16
CA LEU A 861 28.57 -12.37 -11.23
C LEU A 861 28.23 -13.84 -11.54
N THR A 862 26.95 -14.14 -11.73
CA THR A 862 26.48 -15.50 -12.01
C THR A 862 26.88 -15.99 -13.40
N THR A 863 26.85 -15.11 -14.42
CA THR A 863 27.24 -15.44 -15.81
C THR A 863 28.74 -15.34 -16.07
N GLY A 864 29.53 -14.78 -15.14
CA GLY A 864 30.96 -14.55 -15.33
C GLY A 864 31.32 -13.37 -16.25
N ASP A 865 30.39 -12.42 -16.49
CA ASP A 865 30.61 -11.23 -17.33
C ASP A 865 31.19 -10.04 -16.51
N PHE A 866 32.32 -10.28 -15.86
CA PHE A 866 33.05 -9.30 -15.05
C PHE A 866 34.50 -9.72 -14.84
N GLN A 867 35.41 -8.74 -14.69
CA GLN A 867 36.81 -8.99 -14.33
C GLN A 867 36.99 -9.02 -12.81
N ILE A 868 36.73 -7.87 -12.17
CA ILE A 868 36.70 -7.73 -10.72
C ILE A 868 35.34 -7.19 -10.32
N ALA A 869 34.77 -7.72 -9.23
CA ALA A 869 33.52 -7.24 -8.68
C ALA A 869 33.59 -7.08 -7.16
N LEU A 870 32.97 -6.03 -6.63
CA LEU A 870 32.81 -5.80 -5.19
C LEU A 870 31.43 -6.27 -4.76
N ILE A 871 31.39 -7.15 -3.76
CA ILE A 871 30.15 -7.72 -3.23
C ILE A 871 30.16 -7.77 -1.71
N ARG A 872 28.96 -7.65 -1.12
CA ARG A 872 28.73 -8.09 0.25
C ARG A 872 28.28 -9.54 0.23
N TRP A 873 29.05 -10.43 0.82
CA TRP A 873 28.68 -11.81 1.11
C TRP A 873 28.09 -11.90 2.52
N GLN A 874 27.04 -12.70 2.69
CA GLN A 874 26.46 -12.98 4.00
C GLN A 874 26.19 -14.49 4.09
N PRO A 875 26.83 -15.23 5.01
CA PRO A 875 26.45 -16.60 5.31
C PRO A 875 25.04 -16.61 5.94
N TRP A 876 24.18 -17.50 5.47
CA TRP A 876 22.82 -17.67 6.01
C TRP A 876 22.78 -18.54 7.26
N VAL A 877 23.80 -19.36 7.45
CA VAL A 877 23.97 -20.30 8.56
C VAL A 877 25.35 -20.14 9.17
N ASN A 878 25.46 -20.45 10.46
CA ASN A 878 26.72 -20.33 11.18
C ASN A 878 27.61 -21.57 10.98
N ASP A 879 28.05 -21.81 9.75
CA ASP A 879 28.94 -22.91 9.40
C ASP A 879 29.90 -22.53 8.26
N PRO A 880 31.22 -22.61 8.48
CA PRO A 880 32.24 -22.36 7.45
C PRO A 880 31.97 -23.09 6.14
N PHE A 881 31.50 -24.34 6.20
CA PHE A 881 31.29 -25.16 5.01
C PHE A 881 30.32 -24.51 4.02
N TYR A 882 29.31 -23.77 4.50
CA TYR A 882 28.36 -23.07 3.65
C TYR A 882 29.08 -22.17 2.64
N THR A 883 29.97 -21.30 3.15
CA THR A 883 30.72 -20.36 2.32
C THR A 883 31.76 -21.07 1.46
N LEU A 884 32.50 -22.03 2.03
CA LEU A 884 33.59 -22.73 1.35
C LEU A 884 33.09 -23.61 0.20
N ASN A 885 31.90 -24.21 0.33
CA ASN A 885 31.34 -25.11 -0.67
C ASN A 885 30.99 -24.42 -2.00
N PHE A 886 30.81 -23.10 -2.01
CA PHE A 886 30.62 -22.36 -3.26
C PHE A 886 31.83 -22.39 -4.19
N PHE A 887 33.01 -22.76 -3.71
CA PHE A 887 34.21 -22.89 -4.54
C PHE A 887 34.40 -24.30 -5.12
N ALA A 888 33.44 -25.22 -4.90
CA ALA A 888 33.57 -26.62 -5.30
C ALA A 888 33.90 -26.77 -6.80
N ASN A 889 33.20 -26.09 -7.69
CA ASN A 889 33.49 -26.14 -9.12
C ASN A 889 33.19 -24.78 -9.79
N ASP A 890 33.68 -24.59 -11.01
CA ASP A 890 33.56 -23.34 -11.75
C ASP A 890 32.23 -23.16 -12.49
N GLU A 891 31.42 -24.22 -12.58
CA GLU A 891 30.06 -24.19 -13.13
C GLU A 891 29.01 -23.75 -12.10
N GLU A 892 29.32 -23.88 -10.81
CA GLU A 892 28.46 -23.45 -9.70
C GLU A 892 28.11 -21.96 -9.87
N PRO A 893 26.84 -21.58 -10.07
CA PRO A 893 26.45 -20.20 -10.32
C PRO A 893 26.88 -19.24 -9.21
N MET A 894 26.96 -19.74 -7.98
CA MET A 894 27.37 -18.97 -6.81
C MET A 894 28.89 -18.95 -6.61
N ASN A 895 29.65 -19.73 -7.37
CA ASN A 895 31.08 -19.54 -7.53
C ASN A 895 31.36 -18.34 -8.42
N PHE A 896 31.30 -17.15 -7.86
CA PHE A 896 31.53 -15.93 -8.62
C PHE A 896 32.95 -15.87 -9.18
N SER A 897 33.95 -16.35 -8.46
CA SER A 897 35.35 -16.33 -8.90
C SER A 897 35.63 -17.21 -10.12
N LYS A 898 34.73 -18.17 -10.41
CA LYS A 898 34.92 -19.24 -11.41
C LYS A 898 36.21 -20.04 -11.21
N TRP A 899 36.82 -19.95 -10.04
CA TRP A 899 38.01 -20.70 -9.66
C TRP A 899 37.62 -22.08 -9.16
N SER A 900 38.38 -23.09 -9.55
CA SER A 900 38.19 -24.46 -9.07
C SER A 900 39.52 -25.20 -9.00
N HIS A 901 39.59 -26.21 -8.13
CA HIS A 901 40.75 -27.08 -8.02
C HIS A 901 40.32 -28.50 -7.58
N PRO A 902 40.88 -29.57 -8.18
CA PRO A 902 40.52 -30.95 -7.83
C PRO A 902 40.74 -31.29 -6.34
N ASP A 903 41.84 -30.83 -5.75
CA ASP A 903 42.10 -31.06 -4.32
C ASP A 903 41.05 -30.42 -3.41
N LEU A 904 40.58 -29.22 -3.75
CA LEU A 904 39.51 -28.55 -3.01
C LEU A 904 38.21 -29.34 -3.09
N GLN A 905 37.87 -29.87 -4.27
CA GLN A 905 36.69 -30.73 -4.47
C GLN A 905 36.72 -31.97 -3.57
N ASN A 906 37.88 -32.64 -3.52
CA ASN A 906 38.07 -33.80 -2.67
C ASN A 906 37.95 -33.46 -1.18
N LEU A 907 38.54 -32.34 -0.74
CA LEU A 907 38.44 -31.87 0.64
C LEU A 907 37.00 -31.51 1.01
N LEU A 908 36.27 -30.80 0.14
CA LEU A 908 34.88 -30.44 0.34
C LEU A 908 33.98 -31.68 0.45
N GLN A 909 34.17 -32.66 -0.43
CA GLN A 909 33.41 -33.91 -0.39
C GLN A 909 33.66 -34.68 0.92
N LYS A 910 34.91 -34.75 1.39
CA LYS A 910 35.24 -35.35 2.69
C LYS A 910 34.59 -34.58 3.84
N ALA A 911 34.69 -33.25 3.83
CA ALA A 911 34.12 -32.40 4.88
C ALA A 911 32.58 -32.49 4.95
N GLN A 912 31.91 -32.72 3.81
CA GLN A 912 30.46 -32.90 3.74
C GLN A 912 29.99 -34.23 4.36
N LEU A 913 30.78 -35.29 4.22
CA LEU A 913 30.44 -36.64 4.69
C LEU A 913 30.95 -36.92 6.12
N GLU A 914 31.86 -36.09 6.64
CA GLU A 914 32.47 -36.29 7.95
C GLU A 914 31.51 -35.98 9.10
N THR A 915 31.30 -36.95 9.98
CA THR A 915 30.43 -36.84 11.16
C THR A 915 31.20 -36.50 12.44
N ASN A 916 32.51 -36.71 12.47
CA ASN A 916 33.35 -36.32 13.59
C ASN A 916 33.68 -34.83 13.53
N GLU A 917 33.21 -34.07 14.52
CA GLU A 917 33.34 -32.61 14.56
C GLU A 917 34.80 -32.12 14.48
N GLN A 918 35.73 -32.82 15.13
CA GLN A 918 37.14 -32.41 15.17
C GLN A 918 37.84 -32.64 13.84
N LEU A 919 37.59 -33.78 13.20
CA LEU A 919 38.11 -34.06 11.85
C LEU A 919 37.50 -33.12 10.81
N ARG A 920 36.20 -32.84 10.91
CA ARG A 920 35.52 -31.86 10.06
C ARG A 920 36.15 -30.48 10.19
N LYS A 921 36.42 -30.00 11.42
CA LYS A 921 37.09 -28.71 11.65
C LYS A 921 38.47 -28.65 10.98
N GLN A 922 39.26 -29.71 11.05
CA GLN A 922 40.57 -29.79 10.38
C GLN A 922 40.45 -29.75 8.86
N LEU A 923 39.48 -30.45 8.27
CA LEU A 923 39.23 -30.39 6.83
C LEU A 923 38.83 -28.97 6.40
N LEU A 924 37.94 -28.31 7.15
CA LEU A 924 37.53 -26.93 6.87
C LEU A 924 38.71 -25.95 6.95
N PHE A 925 39.61 -26.14 7.92
CA PHE A 925 40.85 -25.34 8.02
C PHE A 925 41.73 -25.50 6.77
N GLN A 926 41.94 -26.73 6.28
CA GLN A 926 42.73 -26.98 5.07
C GLN A 926 42.09 -26.36 3.81
N ILE A 927 40.77 -26.39 3.72
CA ILE A 927 40.02 -25.76 2.62
C ILE A 927 40.19 -24.24 2.69
N GLU A 928 40.04 -23.65 3.88
CA GLU A 928 40.23 -22.21 4.12
C GLU A 928 41.66 -21.75 3.76
N GLU A 929 42.67 -22.50 4.20
CA GLU A 929 44.09 -22.22 3.91
C GLU A 929 44.38 -22.26 2.41
N MET A 930 43.81 -23.25 1.71
CA MET A 930 43.95 -23.36 0.27
C MET A 930 43.33 -22.17 -0.47
N LEU A 931 42.12 -21.74 -0.08
CA LEU A 931 41.48 -20.56 -0.67
C LEU A 931 42.29 -19.28 -0.39
N LEU A 932 42.92 -19.17 0.78
CA LEU A 932 43.76 -18.01 1.08
C LEU A 932 45.07 -18.00 0.32
N ARG A 933 45.67 -19.18 0.10
CA ARG A 933 46.84 -19.31 -0.78
C ARG A 933 46.48 -18.97 -2.22
N GLU A 934 45.34 -19.43 -2.72
CA GLU A 934 44.96 -19.25 -4.12
C GLU A 934 44.28 -17.90 -4.39
N MET A 935 43.75 -17.24 -3.36
CA MET A 935 43.13 -15.90 -3.42
C MET A 935 42.07 -15.76 -4.55
N PRO A 936 41.07 -16.66 -4.70
CA PRO A 936 40.01 -16.49 -5.69
C PRO A 936 39.10 -15.29 -5.37
N ILE A 937 39.06 -14.91 -4.08
CA ILE A 937 38.45 -13.69 -3.56
C ILE A 937 39.45 -13.01 -2.65
N ILE A 938 39.39 -11.69 -2.57
CA ILE A 938 40.18 -10.86 -1.68
C ILE A 938 39.25 -10.33 -0.58
N PRO A 939 39.38 -10.79 0.68
CA PRO A 939 38.62 -10.26 1.80
C PRO A 939 39.05 -8.81 2.10
N LEU A 940 38.09 -7.92 2.34
CA LEU A 940 38.37 -6.50 2.63
C LEU A 940 38.07 -6.17 4.10
N PHE A 941 36.81 -6.33 4.52
CA PHE A 941 36.36 -6.04 5.88
C PHE A 941 35.08 -6.81 6.23
N GLU A 942 34.85 -7.01 7.53
CA GLU A 942 33.59 -7.51 8.07
C GLU A 942 32.58 -6.38 8.17
N THR A 943 31.33 -6.67 7.78
CA THR A 943 30.26 -5.69 7.89
C THR A 943 29.71 -5.66 9.32
N CYS A 944 29.00 -4.58 9.62
CA CYS A 944 28.31 -4.42 10.89
C CYS A 944 26.96 -3.75 10.64
N LEU A 945 26.02 -4.11 11.51
CA LEU A 945 24.76 -3.44 11.65
C LEU A 945 24.96 -2.25 12.60
N GLN A 946 24.59 -1.07 12.13
CA GLN A 946 24.72 0.17 12.89
C GLN A 946 23.34 0.75 13.09
N TYR A 947 22.96 0.98 14.34
CA TYR A 947 21.67 1.52 14.73
C TYR A 947 21.84 2.72 15.64
N MET A 948 20.97 3.71 15.48
CA MET A 948 20.73 4.74 16.50
C MET A 948 19.32 4.59 17.03
N LYS A 949 19.19 4.50 18.35
CA LYS A 949 17.89 4.29 19.03
C LYS A 949 17.68 5.28 20.17
N LYS A 950 16.42 5.49 20.53
CA LYS A 950 16.07 6.16 21.79
C LYS A 950 16.45 5.26 22.97
N LYS A 951 17.02 5.84 24.03
CA LYS A 951 17.44 5.10 25.24
C LYS A 951 16.32 4.29 25.90
N SER A 952 15.07 4.80 25.82
CA SER A 952 13.88 4.12 26.35
C SER A 952 13.51 2.86 25.56
N LEU A 953 13.98 2.68 24.33
CA LEU A 953 13.64 1.52 23.50
C LEU A 953 14.60 0.36 23.79
N GLN A 954 14.17 -0.68 24.50
CA GLN A 954 14.92 -1.92 24.60
C GLN A 954 14.73 -2.78 23.35
N LEU A 955 15.83 -3.26 22.77
CA LEU A 955 15.86 -4.11 21.59
C LEU A 955 16.57 -5.42 21.90
N THR A 956 16.17 -6.46 21.17
CA THR A 956 16.84 -7.75 21.17
C THR A 956 17.50 -7.94 19.81
N LEU A 957 18.82 -8.15 19.81
CA LEU A 957 19.62 -8.41 18.62
C LEU A 957 19.86 -9.91 18.54
N ASN A 958 19.35 -10.56 17.48
CA ASN A 958 19.93 -11.85 17.07
C ASN A 958 21.14 -11.53 16.15
N HIS A 959 22.12 -12.44 16.06
CA HIS A 959 23.37 -12.26 15.29
C HIS A 959 23.22 -11.78 13.83
N THR A 960 21.99 -11.75 13.30
CA THR A 960 21.71 -11.36 11.91
C THR A 960 20.94 -10.05 11.76
N LEU A 961 19.95 -9.75 12.64
CA LEU A 961 19.05 -8.60 12.54
C LEU A 961 18.39 -8.30 13.90
N ILE A 962 17.79 -7.12 14.05
CA ILE A 962 16.86 -6.84 15.16
C ILE A 962 15.63 -7.74 15.03
N ASP A 963 15.16 -8.27 16.16
CA ASP A 963 13.84 -8.88 16.24
C ASP A 963 12.91 -8.03 17.10
N PHE A 964 11.90 -7.42 16.46
CA PHE A 964 10.96 -6.53 17.13
C PHE A 964 9.91 -7.25 17.96
N LYS A 965 9.82 -8.58 17.92
CA LYS A 965 8.91 -9.35 18.77
C LYS A 965 9.14 -9.04 20.26
N TRP A 966 10.39 -8.99 20.69
CA TRP A 966 10.78 -8.73 22.08
C TRP A 966 11.10 -7.26 22.37
N ALA A 967 10.91 -6.37 21.40
CA ALA A 967 11.15 -4.95 21.62
C ALA A 967 10.11 -4.37 22.58
N ARG A 968 10.54 -3.43 23.43
CA ARG A 968 9.67 -2.75 24.40
C ARG A 968 10.23 -1.40 24.81
N PHE A 969 9.35 -0.49 25.20
CA PHE A 969 9.75 0.73 25.89
C PHE A 969 9.85 0.48 27.40
N VAL A 970 10.91 1.01 28.03
CA VAL A 970 11.21 0.92 29.47
C VAL A 970 11.45 2.29 30.07
#